data_AF-A0A9P7Q752-F1
#
_entry.id   AF-A0A9P7Q752-F1
#
_cell.length_a   1.000
_cell.length_b   1.000
_cell.length_c   1.000
_cell.angle_alpha   90.00
_cell.angle_beta   90.00
_cell.angle_gamma   90.00
#
_symmetry.space_group_name_H-M   'P 1'
#
loop_
_entity.id
_entity.type
_entity.pdbx_description
1 polymer ?
#
loop_
_entity_poly.entity_id
_entity_poly.type
_entity_poly.pdbx_seq_one_letter_code
_entity_poly.pdbx_strand_id
1 'polypeptide(L)'
;MFAFDQALLPQLNTRKALILVDFQNDFIESDGALPATDPEGFVDRTARLISDFRGKGDVVWVQSQFDSPVPADTETIIVSDTAPITRHQSNGWQTMAPIDPGEPPDEEAFLSQVEATCAKAGSWGVKMNSAMEDVMQKRDTVITKNSYSGFNSTSLLRSLRAKMVMEVFICGSMANVGVYATALDAAGHGMSITIVEDCCGYRSEQRQLAAMRNLIELTGCEIASSEEIIETLQSSAAATPPQPPRPAAPLTSPSGNLSTGGQRKEASDSVVNILNSLARLRLDAKRSETATGDDNQASPTEPHKSRVADQQGFNDGSNKGMKEAADQQQTSKLAHFQNDDDGSAVLTRDRKFQRDEDDVDETQHSHETTGASRRSQKRVGGSRKQDENTLQKGLGEGDTSVIDNLLPLEVEKSAFEKLSNEVQWQRMMHLGGEVPRLVAVQGEVSQDGSRPVYRHPSDESLPLLPFSPTVLTIKEETEKHLGHAINHVLIQFYRDGNDYISEHSDKTIDVVKGSYIANVSIGAERTMVFRTKRQGNDPSLGEASPPCDVKRHVQRARLPHNSLCRLGLKTNMKWLHSIRQDKRAERDKTPAEMAQGGSRISLTFRHIGTFLDKDEQMIWGQGATGKTRDAARPVINGQSPQAIKMLKAFGAENNSSVFDWETYYGKGFDVLHMKTSPRFFASADMVANMRVWLMLADLGVNFAKGSIAPSDDVKAVNDGPAADFPIRFVDNDEGQSTVDGDVAILLYLNDIYGQASDAQAIKNTSDVAARYSRLQRALTLGSLWKRQGESTQLTEKLRFELAIWDGYVAEAEWMSNASALSIVDYAVWPVLYAVLKKCGRESLAEWKNLHEYYRRVAERESTKKVLGQTG
;
A
#
# COMPACT_ATOMS: atom_id res chain seq x y z
N MET A 1 -17.08 -5.82 36.96
CA MET A 1 -15.97 -6.18 36.05
C MET A 1 -15.14 -7.24 36.75
N PHE A 2 -14.92 -8.41 36.15
CA PHE A 2 -14.07 -9.43 36.76
C PHE A 2 -12.60 -9.05 36.57
N ALA A 3 -11.78 -9.24 37.61
CA ALA A 3 -10.33 -9.07 37.48
C ALA A 3 -9.77 -10.24 36.64
N PHE A 4 -9.23 -9.91 35.48
CA PHE A 4 -8.64 -10.89 34.56
C PHE A 4 -7.12 -10.87 34.70
N ASP A 5 -6.53 -11.97 35.17
CA ASP A 5 -5.08 -12.08 35.27
C ASP A 5 -4.48 -12.35 33.89
N GLN A 6 -3.90 -11.30 33.31
CA GLN A 6 -3.32 -11.32 31.98
C GLN A 6 -2.07 -12.22 31.89
N ALA A 7 -1.45 -12.59 33.02
CA ALA A 7 -0.34 -13.56 33.06
C ALA A 7 -0.81 -15.02 32.88
N LEU A 8 -2.11 -15.30 32.98
CA LEU A 8 -2.70 -16.62 32.71
C LEU A 8 -3.14 -16.82 31.25
N LEU A 9 -2.97 -15.82 30.38
CA LEU A 9 -3.15 -16.01 28.94
C LEU A 9 -2.05 -16.94 28.36
N PRO A 10 -2.41 -17.95 27.55
CA PRO A 10 -1.41 -18.76 26.86
C PRO A 10 -0.66 -17.90 25.84
N GLN A 11 0.65 -17.77 26.03
CA GLN A 11 1.53 -17.06 25.08
C GLN A 11 1.62 -17.87 23.79
N LEU A 12 0.90 -17.42 22.76
CA LEU A 12 0.96 -17.96 21.40
C LEU A 12 2.28 -17.55 20.74
N ASN A 13 3.34 -18.29 21.05
CA ASN A 13 4.64 -18.14 20.42
C ASN A 13 4.55 -18.53 18.94
N THR A 14 4.42 -17.53 18.07
CA THR A 14 4.47 -17.69 16.62
C THR A 14 5.81 -18.26 16.20
N ARG A 15 5.81 -19.10 15.15
CA ARG A 15 7.00 -19.82 14.70
C ARG A 15 7.50 -19.26 13.37
N LYS A 16 8.78 -19.47 13.10
CA LYS A 16 9.46 -19.12 11.84
C LYS A 16 9.58 -20.37 10.97
N ALA A 17 9.56 -20.22 9.64
CA ALA A 17 9.99 -21.28 8.72
C ALA A 17 10.93 -20.75 7.63
N LEU A 18 11.83 -21.62 7.17
CA LEU A 18 12.67 -21.42 5.99
C LEU A 18 12.10 -22.27 4.86
N ILE A 19 11.66 -21.62 3.78
CA ILE A 19 11.09 -22.22 2.58
C ILE A 19 12.16 -22.20 1.49
N LEU A 20 12.49 -23.39 0.99
CA LEU A 20 13.56 -23.68 0.04
C LEU A 20 12.92 -24.14 -1.27
N VAL A 21 13.00 -23.32 -2.32
CA VAL A 21 12.27 -23.55 -3.57
C VAL A 21 13.19 -24.12 -4.66
N ASP A 22 12.78 -25.24 -5.24
CA ASP A 22 13.31 -25.84 -6.47
C ASP A 22 14.85 -26.01 -6.53
N PHE A 23 15.47 -26.46 -5.44
CA PHE A 23 16.90 -26.85 -5.37
C PHE A 23 17.24 -28.17 -6.10
N GLN A 24 16.57 -28.43 -7.22
CA GLN A 24 16.69 -29.66 -7.99
C GLN A 24 17.73 -29.52 -9.10
N ASN A 25 18.29 -30.64 -9.57
CA ASN A 25 19.38 -30.64 -10.56
C ASN A 25 19.10 -29.79 -11.80
N ASP A 26 17.85 -29.80 -12.31
CA ASP A 26 17.46 -28.97 -13.46
C ASP A 26 17.72 -27.46 -13.25
N PHE A 27 17.72 -26.97 -12.01
CA PHE A 27 17.87 -25.56 -11.68
C PHE A 27 19.24 -25.20 -11.08
N ILE A 28 20.09 -26.19 -10.81
CA ILE A 28 21.32 -26.05 -10.01
C ILE A 28 22.57 -26.60 -10.72
N GLU A 29 22.48 -27.77 -11.37
CA GLU A 29 23.62 -28.42 -12.01
C GLU A 29 23.83 -27.89 -13.44
N SER A 30 25.08 -27.80 -13.89
CA SER A 30 25.43 -27.16 -15.17
C SER A 30 24.87 -27.85 -16.44
N ASP A 31 24.44 -29.11 -16.32
CA ASP A 31 23.79 -29.93 -17.35
C ASP A 31 22.27 -30.12 -17.10
N GLY A 32 21.70 -29.38 -16.14
CA GLY A 32 20.26 -29.26 -15.94
C GLY A 32 19.54 -28.44 -17.02
N ALA A 33 18.21 -28.48 -17.05
CA ALA A 33 17.41 -27.78 -18.07
C ALA A 33 17.45 -26.24 -17.96
N LEU A 34 17.52 -25.68 -16.74
CA LEU A 34 17.46 -24.24 -16.44
C LEU A 34 18.40 -23.85 -15.28
N PRO A 35 19.72 -24.14 -15.34
CA PRO A 35 20.64 -23.78 -14.27
C PRO A 35 20.61 -22.29 -13.97
N ALA A 36 20.46 -21.94 -12.70
CA ALA A 36 20.73 -20.60 -12.19
C ALA A 36 22.24 -20.37 -12.12
N THR A 37 22.73 -19.37 -12.86
CA THR A 37 24.15 -19.04 -12.95
C THR A 37 24.61 -18.18 -11.78
N ASP A 38 23.72 -17.34 -11.26
CA ASP A 38 24.04 -16.26 -10.33
C ASP A 38 23.09 -16.27 -9.12
N PRO A 39 23.53 -15.77 -7.94
CA PRO A 39 24.89 -15.35 -7.61
C PRO A 39 25.74 -16.57 -7.21
N GLU A 40 26.97 -16.68 -7.73
CA GLU A 40 27.89 -17.82 -7.49
C GLU A 40 27.91 -18.27 -6.02
N GLY A 41 27.80 -19.58 -5.76
CA GLY A 41 27.82 -20.15 -4.40
C GLY A 41 26.54 -19.94 -3.58
N PHE A 42 25.39 -19.59 -4.19
CA PHE A 42 24.11 -19.47 -3.46
C PHE A 42 23.69 -20.79 -2.80
N VAL A 43 24.02 -21.93 -3.40
CA VAL A 43 23.86 -23.28 -2.82
C VAL A 43 24.63 -23.41 -1.50
N ASP A 44 25.92 -23.05 -1.46
CA ASP A 44 26.74 -23.13 -0.25
C ASP A 44 26.33 -22.13 0.84
N ARG A 45 25.76 -20.97 0.47
CA ARG A 45 25.16 -20.03 1.42
C ARG A 45 23.87 -20.60 2.01
N THR A 46 23.01 -21.18 1.17
CA THR A 46 21.78 -21.85 1.61
C THR A 46 22.09 -23.05 2.53
N ALA A 47 23.08 -23.89 2.20
CA ALA A 47 23.45 -25.04 3.04
C ALA A 47 23.88 -24.62 4.46
N ARG A 48 24.65 -23.52 4.57
CA ARG A 48 25.01 -22.89 5.85
C ARG A 48 23.80 -22.32 6.58
N LEU A 49 22.95 -21.57 5.86
CA LEU A 49 21.71 -21.00 6.43
C LEU A 49 20.79 -22.08 6.99
N ILE A 50 20.62 -23.21 6.29
CA ILE A 50 19.83 -24.37 6.77
C ILE A 50 20.41 -24.91 8.08
N SER A 51 21.74 -25.01 8.21
CA SER A 51 22.40 -25.47 9.44
C SER A 51 22.07 -24.57 10.63
N ASP A 52 22.17 -23.24 10.46
CA ASP A 52 22.01 -22.27 11.55
C ASP A 52 20.53 -21.94 11.86
N PHE A 53 19.63 -22.09 10.88
CA PHE A 53 18.18 -21.94 11.07
C PHE A 53 17.57 -23.10 11.87
N ARG A 54 18.21 -24.28 11.85
CA ARG A 54 17.71 -25.49 12.51
C ARG A 54 17.71 -25.36 14.03
N GLY A 55 16.51 -25.41 14.60
CA GLY A 55 16.27 -25.17 16.03
C GLY A 55 15.80 -23.74 16.34
N LYS A 56 15.79 -22.84 15.35
CA LYS A 56 15.13 -21.53 15.40
C LYS A 56 13.76 -21.54 14.73
N GLY A 57 13.62 -22.31 13.65
CA GLY A 57 12.35 -22.53 12.96
C GLY A 57 12.24 -23.92 12.34
N ASP A 58 11.21 -24.09 11.53
CA ASP A 58 10.98 -25.28 10.70
C ASP A 58 11.59 -25.11 9.30
N VAL A 59 12.15 -26.18 8.74
CA VAL A 59 12.66 -26.19 7.36
C VAL A 59 11.65 -26.87 6.44
N VAL A 60 11.36 -26.22 5.31
CA VAL A 60 10.40 -26.68 4.31
C VAL A 60 11.04 -26.66 2.93
N TRP A 61 11.12 -27.82 2.30
CA TRP A 61 11.57 -28.01 0.93
C TRP A 61 10.36 -28.02 0.01
N VAL A 62 10.39 -27.20 -1.03
CA VAL A 62 9.38 -27.11 -2.09
C VAL A 62 10.09 -27.48 -3.39
N GLN A 63 9.58 -28.50 -4.09
CA GLN A 63 10.22 -29.05 -5.28
C GLN A 63 9.19 -29.20 -6.42
N SER A 64 9.55 -28.79 -7.63
CA SER A 64 8.70 -28.94 -8.81
C SER A 64 8.73 -30.35 -9.38
N GLN A 65 7.57 -30.91 -9.71
CA GLN A 65 7.45 -32.10 -10.54
C GLN A 65 6.33 -31.90 -11.56
N PHE A 66 6.61 -32.24 -12.81
CA PHE A 66 5.74 -31.93 -13.93
C PHE A 66 5.47 -33.16 -14.80
N ASP A 67 4.20 -33.57 -14.86
CA ASP A 67 3.74 -34.73 -15.65
C ASP A 67 3.17 -34.32 -17.03
N SER A 68 2.62 -33.10 -17.17
CA SER A 68 1.96 -32.61 -18.38
C SER A 68 1.83 -31.07 -18.39
N PRO A 69 1.84 -30.40 -19.58
CA PRO A 69 1.67 -28.95 -19.72
C PRO A 69 0.51 -28.35 -18.90
N VAL A 70 0.73 -27.18 -18.29
CA VAL A 70 -0.24 -26.45 -17.48
C VAL A 70 -0.49 -25.07 -18.12
N PRO A 71 -1.76 -24.63 -18.30
CA PRO A 71 -2.07 -23.32 -18.86
C PRO A 71 -1.39 -22.18 -18.09
N ALA A 72 -0.77 -21.25 -18.82
CA ALA A 72 -0.01 -20.11 -18.27
C ALA A 72 -0.88 -19.12 -17.47
N ASP A 73 -2.19 -19.23 -17.59
CA ASP A 73 -3.25 -18.28 -17.21
C ASP A 73 -3.39 -18.01 -15.70
N THR A 74 -2.66 -18.73 -14.84
CA THR A 74 -3.01 -18.88 -13.40
C THR A 74 -2.07 -18.17 -12.43
N GLU A 75 -0.77 -18.02 -12.74
CA GLU A 75 0.25 -17.54 -11.80
C GLU A 75 1.17 -16.48 -12.42
N THR A 76 1.66 -15.55 -11.61
CA THR A 76 2.50 -14.43 -12.08
C THR A 76 3.98 -14.76 -11.91
N ILE A 77 4.74 -14.69 -13.00
CA ILE A 77 6.20 -14.88 -13.05
C ILE A 77 6.84 -13.77 -13.90
N ILE A 78 8.15 -13.56 -13.79
CA ILE A 78 8.86 -12.50 -14.54
C ILE A 78 9.91 -13.14 -15.43
N VAL A 79 9.63 -13.20 -16.74
CA VAL A 79 10.46 -13.89 -17.75
C VAL A 79 10.78 -12.99 -18.96
N SER A 80 11.00 -11.70 -18.70
CA SER A 80 11.36 -10.69 -19.73
C SER A 80 12.53 -9.82 -19.25
N ASP A 81 13.59 -9.76 -20.05
CA ASP A 81 14.69 -8.80 -19.90
C ASP A 81 14.36 -7.42 -20.48
N THR A 82 13.18 -7.25 -21.09
CA THR A 82 12.66 -5.90 -21.36
C THR A 82 12.27 -5.26 -20.04
N ALA A 83 12.91 -4.15 -19.66
CA ALA A 83 12.42 -3.32 -18.56
C ALA A 83 10.97 -2.92 -18.86
N PRO A 84 10.03 -3.02 -17.90
CA PRO A 84 8.59 -2.97 -18.17
C PRO A 84 8.21 -1.64 -18.85
N ILE A 85 7.96 -1.70 -20.15
CA ILE A 85 7.58 -0.55 -20.96
C ILE A 85 6.18 -0.13 -20.50
N THR A 86 6.12 0.94 -19.72
CA THR A 86 4.87 1.58 -19.26
C THR A 86 4.17 2.32 -20.40
N ARG A 87 3.83 1.59 -21.46
CA ARG A 87 2.69 1.89 -22.33
C ARG A 87 1.44 1.57 -21.53
N HIS A 88 0.52 2.54 -21.42
CA HIS A 88 -0.82 2.24 -20.91
C HIS A 88 -1.56 1.38 -21.94
N GLN A 89 -1.61 0.07 -21.71
CA GLN A 89 -2.62 -0.80 -22.30
C GLN A 89 -3.71 -1.09 -21.27
N SER A 90 -4.95 -1.06 -21.72
CA SER A 90 -6.09 -1.60 -20.98
C SER A 90 -6.14 -3.12 -21.17
N ASN A 91 -6.33 -3.85 -20.06
CA ASN A 91 -6.46 -5.31 -19.96
C ASN A 91 -5.12 -6.11 -20.01
N GLY A 92 -5.09 -7.26 -19.33
CA GLY A 92 -3.85 -7.96 -18.91
C GLY A 92 -3.34 -7.40 -17.57
N TRP A 93 -3.08 -8.14 -16.48
CA TRP A 93 -2.72 -9.56 -16.27
C TRP A 93 -1.45 -9.91 -17.04
N GLN A 94 -0.31 -9.96 -16.33
CA GLN A 94 1.00 -10.34 -16.87
C GLN A 94 1.11 -11.85 -17.05
N THR A 95 0.27 -12.41 -17.92
CA THR A 95 0.65 -13.59 -18.68
C THR A 95 1.58 -13.10 -19.78
N MET A 96 2.84 -13.56 -19.83
CA MET A 96 3.69 -13.27 -20.97
C MET A 96 3.26 -14.13 -22.16
N ALA A 97 2.34 -13.60 -22.96
CA ALA A 97 2.16 -14.05 -24.34
C ALA A 97 3.46 -13.76 -25.13
N PRO A 98 3.85 -14.60 -26.10
CA PRO A 98 5.03 -14.38 -26.91
C PRO A 98 5.03 -13.02 -27.61
N ILE A 99 6.22 -12.44 -27.74
CA ILE A 99 6.45 -11.33 -28.67
C ILE A 99 6.45 -11.95 -30.06
N ASP A 100 5.53 -11.51 -30.93
CA ASP A 100 5.23 -12.11 -32.25
C ASP A 100 4.66 -13.55 -32.15
N PRO A 101 3.50 -13.88 -32.77
CA PRO A 101 2.95 -15.25 -32.80
C PRO A 101 3.79 -16.28 -33.60
N GLY A 102 5.08 -16.03 -33.81
CA GLY A 102 6.06 -16.95 -34.37
C GLY A 102 7.25 -17.29 -33.46
N GLU A 103 7.47 -16.58 -32.34
CA GLU A 103 8.55 -16.91 -31.40
C GLU A 103 8.08 -17.93 -30.33
N PRO A 104 8.99 -18.83 -29.86
CA PRO A 104 8.68 -19.74 -28.76
C PRO A 104 8.54 -18.99 -27.43
N PRO A 105 7.80 -19.54 -26.44
CA PRO A 105 7.79 -18.99 -25.08
C PRO A 105 9.19 -19.06 -24.44
N ASP A 106 9.48 -18.11 -23.57
CA ASP A 106 10.76 -18.00 -22.85
C ASP A 106 11.13 -19.30 -22.10
N GLU A 107 12.42 -19.61 -22.05
CA GLU A 107 12.91 -20.84 -21.41
C GLU A 107 12.49 -20.93 -19.93
N GLU A 108 12.47 -19.82 -19.20
CA GLU A 108 12.08 -19.78 -17.78
C GLU A 108 10.57 -19.95 -17.56
N ALA A 109 9.74 -19.90 -18.62
CA ALA A 109 8.30 -20.19 -18.58
C ALA A 109 8.00 -21.70 -18.73
N PHE A 110 8.81 -22.56 -18.10
CA PHE A 110 8.88 -24.00 -18.38
C PHE A 110 7.58 -24.79 -18.18
N LEU A 111 6.69 -24.39 -17.26
CA LEU A 111 5.39 -25.05 -17.09
C LEU A 111 4.40 -24.72 -18.22
N SER A 112 4.72 -23.73 -19.05
CA SER A 112 3.90 -23.24 -20.16
C SER A 112 4.43 -23.66 -21.54
N GLN A 113 5.49 -24.46 -21.58
CA GLN A 113 6.02 -25.04 -22.83
C GLN A 113 5.16 -26.20 -23.34
N VAL A 114 5.20 -26.46 -24.65
CA VAL A 114 4.42 -27.53 -25.32
C VAL A 114 4.84 -28.93 -24.88
N GLU A 115 6.12 -29.11 -24.51
CA GLU A 115 6.63 -30.33 -23.89
C GLU A 115 7.31 -30.03 -22.55
N ALA A 116 7.18 -30.96 -21.60
CA ALA A 116 7.90 -30.91 -20.33
C ALA A 116 9.41 -31.11 -20.55
N THR A 117 10.16 -30.02 -20.55
CA THR A 117 11.64 -29.96 -20.66
C THR A 117 12.28 -29.99 -19.27
N CYS A 118 11.97 -28.99 -18.45
CA CYS A 118 12.43 -28.82 -17.07
C CYS A 118 11.46 -29.46 -16.05
N ALA A 119 12.00 -29.93 -14.92
CA ALA A 119 11.26 -30.55 -13.81
C ALA A 119 10.35 -31.72 -14.22
N LYS A 120 10.70 -32.42 -15.31
CA LYS A 120 9.94 -33.53 -15.87
C LYS A 120 9.92 -34.75 -14.94
N ALA A 121 8.73 -35.27 -14.64
CA ALA A 121 8.58 -36.44 -13.77
C ALA A 121 9.43 -37.64 -14.22
N GLY A 122 10.15 -38.24 -13.27
CA GLY A 122 11.04 -39.38 -13.51
C GLY A 122 12.37 -39.05 -14.19
N SER A 123 12.68 -37.78 -14.49
CA SER A 123 13.99 -37.37 -14.99
C SER A 123 15.09 -37.45 -13.92
N TRP A 124 16.34 -37.21 -14.31
CA TRP A 124 17.42 -36.91 -13.37
C TRP A 124 17.30 -35.48 -12.79
N GLY A 125 16.77 -34.56 -13.60
CA GLY A 125 16.59 -33.14 -13.28
C GLY A 125 15.67 -32.84 -12.11
N VAL A 126 14.64 -33.67 -11.86
CA VAL A 126 13.74 -33.54 -10.68
C VAL A 126 14.36 -34.00 -9.36
N LYS A 127 15.55 -34.61 -9.37
CA LYS A 127 16.23 -34.99 -8.12
C LYS A 127 16.80 -33.76 -7.42
N MET A 128 16.84 -33.78 -6.09
CA MET A 128 17.52 -32.74 -5.30
C MET A 128 19.00 -32.67 -5.70
N ASN A 129 19.58 -31.47 -5.67
CA ASN A 129 21.01 -31.30 -5.85
C ASN A 129 21.81 -32.07 -4.76
N SER A 130 22.96 -32.64 -5.12
CA SER A 130 23.75 -33.48 -4.21
C SER A 130 24.14 -32.80 -2.89
N ALA A 131 24.60 -31.54 -2.94
CA ALA A 131 24.94 -30.75 -1.76
C ALA A 131 23.72 -30.38 -0.91
N MET A 132 22.52 -30.37 -1.51
CA MET A 132 21.26 -30.14 -0.82
C MET A 132 20.70 -31.43 -0.20
N GLU A 133 20.78 -32.57 -0.90
CA GLU A 133 20.39 -33.89 -0.39
C GLU A 133 21.21 -34.26 0.86
N ASP A 134 22.52 -33.99 0.86
CA ASP A 134 23.40 -34.20 2.02
C ASP A 134 23.00 -33.39 3.26
N VAL A 135 22.39 -32.20 3.09
CA VAL A 135 21.88 -31.42 4.23
C VAL A 135 20.42 -31.73 4.58
N MET A 136 19.62 -32.40 3.76
CA MET A 136 18.21 -32.72 4.07
C MET A 136 18.07 -33.59 5.34
N GLN A 137 17.03 -33.36 6.15
CA GLN A 137 16.77 -34.17 7.35
C GLN A 137 15.34 -34.71 7.37
N LYS A 138 15.16 -35.93 7.92
CA LYS A 138 13.87 -36.65 8.06
C LYS A 138 12.77 -35.92 8.87
N ARG A 139 13.08 -34.76 9.46
CA ARG A 139 12.15 -33.88 10.19
C ARG A 139 11.68 -32.68 9.37
N ASP A 140 12.36 -32.38 8.27
CA ASP A 140 12.02 -31.27 7.39
C ASP A 140 10.75 -31.63 6.62
N THR A 141 9.96 -30.62 6.25
CA THR A 141 8.72 -30.84 5.48
C THR A 141 9.05 -30.78 3.99
N VAL A 142 8.72 -31.81 3.21
CA VAL A 142 8.92 -31.82 1.75
C VAL A 142 7.57 -31.73 1.05
N ILE A 143 7.45 -30.79 0.11
CA ILE A 143 6.25 -30.47 -0.66
C ILE A 143 6.61 -30.57 -2.15
N THR A 144 5.98 -31.49 -2.88
CA THR A 144 6.04 -31.46 -4.35
C THR A 144 4.94 -30.52 -4.88
N LYS A 145 5.28 -29.63 -5.82
CA LYS A 145 4.35 -28.73 -6.54
C LYS A 145 4.34 -29.03 -8.03
N ASN A 146 3.20 -28.77 -8.68
CA ASN A 146 2.99 -28.83 -10.13
C ASN A 146 2.70 -27.45 -10.75
N SER A 147 3.05 -26.40 -10.01
CA SER A 147 2.83 -24.97 -10.23
C SER A 147 4.15 -24.20 -10.00
N TYR A 148 4.19 -22.89 -10.28
CA TYR A 148 5.34 -22.06 -9.90
C TYR A 148 5.30 -21.76 -8.40
N SER A 149 4.15 -21.38 -7.85
CA SER A 149 3.93 -21.17 -6.42
C SER A 149 3.92 -22.49 -5.64
N GLY A 150 4.62 -22.51 -4.49
CA GLY A 150 4.53 -23.58 -3.50
C GLY A 150 3.23 -23.65 -2.71
N PHE A 151 2.35 -22.64 -2.80
CA PHE A 151 1.08 -22.59 -2.08
C PHE A 151 -0.10 -23.15 -2.87
N ASN A 152 -0.15 -22.90 -4.18
CA ASN A 152 -1.25 -23.36 -5.03
C ASN A 152 -1.38 -24.89 -5.01
N SER A 153 -2.58 -25.39 -4.69
CA SER A 153 -2.95 -26.81 -4.71
C SER A 153 -2.10 -27.76 -3.82
N THR A 154 -1.18 -27.24 -2.99
CA THR A 154 -0.33 -28.05 -2.10
C THR A 154 -0.88 -28.14 -0.66
N SER A 155 -0.17 -28.88 0.20
CA SER A 155 -0.42 -28.90 1.65
C SER A 155 0.36 -27.82 2.43
N LEU A 156 1.15 -26.97 1.78
CA LEU A 156 2.07 -26.00 2.41
C LEU A 156 1.36 -25.09 3.42
N LEU A 157 0.30 -24.39 3.01
CA LEU A 157 -0.46 -23.49 3.89
C LEU A 157 -1.01 -24.21 5.13
N ARG A 158 -1.51 -25.43 4.95
CA ARG A 158 -2.05 -26.26 6.04
C ARG A 158 -0.95 -26.65 7.02
N SER A 159 0.22 -27.02 6.52
CA SER A 159 1.39 -27.39 7.32
C SER A 159 1.99 -26.21 8.09
N LEU A 160 2.08 -25.04 7.48
CA LEU A 160 2.53 -23.81 8.14
C LEU A 160 1.56 -23.35 9.23
N ARG A 161 0.25 -23.32 8.94
CA ARG A 161 -0.81 -23.00 9.93
C ARG A 161 -0.86 -23.99 11.09
N ALA A 162 -0.76 -25.30 10.82
CA ALA A 162 -0.72 -26.33 11.86
C ALA A 162 0.51 -26.22 12.79
N LYS A 163 1.60 -25.61 12.31
CA LYS A 163 2.81 -25.30 13.07
C LYS A 163 2.81 -23.88 13.68
N MET A 164 1.73 -23.11 13.55
CA MET A 164 1.64 -21.69 13.93
C MET A 164 2.76 -20.80 13.34
N VAL A 165 3.18 -21.11 12.11
CA VAL A 165 4.18 -20.29 11.40
C VAL A 165 3.52 -19.04 10.83
N MET A 166 4.02 -17.88 11.22
CA MET A 166 3.54 -16.55 10.77
C MET A 166 4.65 -15.72 10.11
N GLU A 167 5.90 -16.20 10.14
CA GLU A 167 7.08 -15.54 9.58
C GLU A 167 7.84 -16.55 8.71
N VAL A 168 8.07 -16.20 7.44
CA VAL A 168 8.66 -17.08 6.43
C VAL A 168 9.87 -16.42 5.78
N PHE A 169 10.97 -17.15 5.77
CA PHE A 169 12.19 -16.84 5.04
C PHE A 169 12.15 -17.64 3.74
N ILE A 170 12.26 -16.99 2.58
CA ILE A 170 12.09 -17.66 1.28
C ILE A 170 13.36 -17.47 0.45
N CYS A 171 13.89 -18.58 -0.08
CA CYS A 171 14.99 -18.61 -1.04
C CYS A 171 14.93 -19.87 -1.91
N GLY A 172 15.72 -19.93 -2.96
CA GLY A 172 15.62 -20.99 -3.97
C GLY A 172 15.91 -20.54 -5.39
N SER A 173 15.57 -21.41 -6.33
CA SER A 173 15.63 -21.13 -7.77
C SER A 173 14.20 -21.05 -8.34
N MET A 174 13.90 -20.28 -9.38
CA MET A 174 14.58 -19.02 -9.74
C MET A 174 13.94 -17.84 -8.99
N ALA A 175 14.73 -16.83 -8.65
CA ALA A 175 14.35 -15.65 -7.87
C ALA A 175 13.12 -14.91 -8.46
N ASN A 176 13.03 -14.90 -9.78
CA ASN A 176 12.01 -14.25 -10.61
C ASN A 176 10.84 -15.17 -11.03
N VAL A 177 10.87 -16.45 -10.64
CA VAL A 177 9.87 -17.46 -11.01
C VAL A 177 9.31 -18.15 -9.76
N GLY A 178 9.87 -19.28 -9.32
CA GLY A 178 9.33 -20.09 -8.21
C GLY A 178 9.36 -19.37 -6.86
N VAL A 179 10.44 -18.64 -6.58
CA VAL A 179 10.57 -17.81 -5.37
C VAL A 179 9.55 -16.66 -5.39
N TYR A 180 9.44 -15.96 -6.52
CA TYR A 180 8.52 -14.84 -6.71
C TYR A 180 7.05 -15.24 -6.51
N ALA A 181 6.60 -16.29 -7.20
CA ALA A 181 5.22 -16.79 -7.09
C ALA A 181 4.90 -17.27 -5.66
N THR A 182 5.84 -18.00 -5.02
CA THR A 182 5.67 -18.50 -3.64
C THR A 182 5.62 -17.35 -2.62
N ALA A 183 6.39 -16.29 -2.81
CA ALA A 183 6.36 -15.11 -1.93
C ALA A 183 5.08 -14.28 -2.09
N LEU A 184 4.58 -14.12 -3.32
CA LEU A 184 3.34 -13.40 -3.60
C LEU A 184 2.12 -14.06 -2.93
N ASP A 185 2.02 -15.39 -3.00
CA ASP A 185 0.96 -16.16 -2.32
C ASP A 185 1.09 -16.14 -0.79
N ALA A 186 2.32 -16.19 -0.25
CA ALA A 186 2.55 -16.06 1.19
C ALA A 186 1.99 -14.75 1.75
N ALA A 187 2.08 -13.66 0.98
CA ALA A 187 1.54 -12.35 1.33
C ALA A 187 0.01 -12.35 1.32
N GLY A 188 -0.60 -12.97 0.30
CA GLY A 188 -2.04 -13.25 0.24
C GLY A 188 -2.57 -14.17 1.35
N HIS A 189 -1.69 -14.72 2.19
CA HIS A 189 -2.02 -15.51 3.37
C HIS A 189 -1.63 -14.84 4.70
N GLY A 190 -1.19 -13.58 4.68
CA GLY A 190 -0.89 -12.77 5.87
C GLY A 190 0.40 -13.14 6.59
N MET A 191 1.35 -13.77 5.91
CA MET A 191 2.66 -14.12 6.49
C MET A 191 3.63 -12.94 6.37
N SER A 192 4.46 -12.72 7.40
CA SER A 192 5.61 -11.82 7.30
C SER A 192 6.70 -12.50 6.50
N ILE A 193 7.14 -11.88 5.40
CA ILE A 193 8.09 -12.48 4.44
C ILE A 193 9.45 -11.78 4.53
N THR A 194 10.51 -12.58 4.55
CA THR A 194 11.88 -12.14 4.27
C THR A 194 12.42 -12.92 3.07
N ILE A 195 12.84 -12.25 2.00
CA ILE A 195 13.57 -12.88 0.89
C ILE A 195 15.06 -12.88 1.22
N VAL A 196 15.74 -14.01 1.01
CA VAL A 196 17.18 -14.16 1.28
C VAL A 196 17.97 -13.96 -0.01
N GLU A 197 18.31 -12.72 -0.36
CA GLU A 197 18.71 -12.34 -1.74
C GLU A 197 19.98 -13.03 -2.25
N ASP A 198 20.92 -13.36 -1.36
CA ASP A 198 22.16 -14.08 -1.66
C ASP A 198 22.01 -15.62 -1.75
N CYS A 199 20.85 -16.14 -1.34
CA CYS A 199 20.45 -17.55 -1.45
C CYS A 199 19.43 -17.81 -2.57
N CYS A 200 19.09 -16.78 -3.35
CA CYS A 200 18.15 -16.85 -4.48
C CYS A 200 18.90 -16.95 -5.81
N GLY A 201 18.80 -18.07 -6.51
CA GLY A 201 19.42 -18.28 -7.82
C GLY A 201 18.63 -17.60 -8.96
N TYR A 202 19.31 -17.11 -9.98
CA TYR A 202 18.72 -16.52 -11.20
C TYR A 202 19.65 -16.68 -12.42
N ARG A 203 19.13 -16.39 -13.62
CA ARG A 203 19.87 -16.36 -14.90
C ARG A 203 20.00 -14.94 -15.49
N SER A 204 19.21 -13.99 -15.00
CA SER A 204 19.25 -12.58 -15.40
C SER A 204 19.10 -11.69 -14.18
N GLU A 205 20.13 -10.88 -13.90
CA GLU A 205 20.11 -9.87 -12.82
C GLU A 205 18.94 -8.90 -13.01
N GLN A 206 18.60 -8.55 -14.25
CA GLN A 206 17.50 -7.64 -14.53
C GLN A 206 16.13 -8.25 -14.19
N ARG A 207 15.92 -9.55 -14.45
CA ARG A 207 14.71 -10.27 -14.01
C ARG A 207 14.66 -10.37 -12.49
N GLN A 208 15.79 -10.63 -11.82
CA GLN A 208 15.88 -10.65 -10.35
C GLN A 208 15.54 -9.28 -9.75
N LEU A 209 16.13 -8.20 -10.25
CA LEU A 209 15.91 -6.84 -9.74
C LEU A 209 14.45 -6.39 -9.95
N ALA A 210 13.82 -6.80 -11.05
CA ALA A 210 12.39 -6.59 -11.26
C ALA A 210 11.54 -7.38 -10.24
N ALA A 211 11.86 -8.65 -10.02
CA ALA A 211 11.17 -9.49 -9.04
C ALA A 211 11.29 -8.95 -7.60
N MET A 212 12.49 -8.58 -7.17
CA MET A 212 12.71 -8.04 -5.82
C MET A 212 12.00 -6.71 -5.60
N ARG A 213 12.00 -5.81 -6.60
CA ARG A 213 11.25 -4.54 -6.54
C ARG A 213 9.74 -4.78 -6.48
N ASN A 214 9.21 -5.65 -7.35
CA ASN A 214 7.78 -5.99 -7.36
C ASN A 214 7.33 -6.65 -6.05
N LEU A 215 8.13 -7.54 -5.44
CA LEU A 215 7.79 -8.14 -4.15
C LEU A 215 7.74 -7.10 -3.02
N ILE A 216 8.71 -6.17 -2.95
CA ILE A 216 8.68 -5.07 -1.97
C ILE A 216 7.42 -4.21 -2.17
N GLU A 217 7.09 -3.85 -3.42
CA GLU A 217 5.95 -2.97 -3.74
C GLU A 217 4.58 -3.64 -3.50
N LEU A 218 4.45 -4.93 -3.82
CA LEU A 218 3.18 -5.67 -3.72
C LEU A 218 2.94 -6.34 -2.36
N THR A 219 4.00 -6.69 -1.63
CA THR A 219 3.90 -7.49 -0.39
C THR A 219 4.49 -6.82 0.85
N GLY A 220 5.32 -5.78 0.69
CA GLY A 220 6.03 -5.17 1.81
C GLY A 220 7.09 -6.07 2.47
N CYS A 221 7.53 -7.13 1.78
CA CYS A 221 8.53 -8.07 2.31
C CYS A 221 9.86 -7.38 2.67
N GLU A 222 10.54 -7.89 3.70
CA GLU A 222 11.94 -7.54 3.94
C GLU A 222 12.84 -8.32 2.97
N ILE A 223 14.00 -7.74 2.64
CA ILE A 223 15.07 -8.42 1.89
C ILE A 223 16.34 -8.30 2.72
N ALA A 224 17.01 -9.43 2.95
CA ALA A 224 18.22 -9.54 3.76
C ALA A 224 19.17 -10.58 3.18
N SER A 225 20.44 -10.50 3.56
CA SER A 225 21.43 -11.55 3.30
C SER A 225 21.33 -12.71 4.31
N SER A 226 21.85 -13.88 3.94
CA SER A 226 21.97 -15.04 4.82
C SER A 226 22.78 -14.72 6.09
N GLU A 227 23.84 -13.91 5.98
CA GLU A 227 24.62 -13.44 7.12
C GLU A 227 23.80 -12.54 8.06
N GLU A 228 23.05 -11.56 7.54
CA GLU A 228 22.18 -10.70 8.37
C GLU A 228 21.08 -11.51 9.09
N ILE A 229 20.54 -12.55 8.44
CA ILE A 229 19.55 -13.45 9.06
C ILE A 229 20.22 -14.28 10.16
N ILE A 230 21.42 -14.81 9.93
CA ILE A 230 22.19 -15.55 10.93
C ILE A 230 22.55 -14.64 12.12
N GLU A 231 23.06 -13.43 11.91
CA GLU A 231 23.29 -12.43 12.97
C GLU A 231 22.01 -12.15 13.78
N THR A 232 20.86 -12.02 13.10
CA THR A 232 19.55 -11.77 13.75
C THR A 232 19.07 -12.96 14.58
N LEU A 233 19.25 -14.20 14.09
CA LEU A 233 18.87 -15.43 14.80
C LEU A 233 19.82 -15.79 15.95
N GLN A 234 21.11 -15.42 15.84
CA GLN A 234 22.13 -15.60 16.88
C GLN A 234 22.00 -14.54 17.99
N SER A 235 21.80 -13.26 17.66
CA SER A 235 21.62 -12.20 18.66
C SER A 235 20.37 -12.40 19.52
N SER A 236 19.30 -12.96 18.96
CA SER A 236 18.11 -13.44 19.70
C SER A 236 18.42 -14.59 20.69
N ALA A 237 19.55 -15.28 20.57
CA ALA A 237 19.91 -16.44 21.41
C ALA A 237 20.60 -16.08 22.74
N ALA A 238 21.14 -14.87 22.88
CA ALA A 238 22.09 -14.54 23.95
C ALA A 238 21.47 -14.28 25.34
N ALA A 239 20.15 -14.47 25.50
CA ALA A 239 19.46 -14.37 26.78
C ALA A 239 19.73 -15.61 27.66
N THR A 240 20.83 -15.59 28.41
CA THR A 240 21.16 -16.65 29.38
C THR A 240 20.03 -16.78 30.41
N PRO A 241 19.42 -17.97 30.61
CA PRO A 241 18.39 -18.14 31.63
C PRO A 241 18.99 -17.91 33.02
N PRO A 242 18.36 -17.11 33.89
CA PRO A 242 18.90 -16.81 35.20
C PRO A 242 18.99 -18.09 36.05
N GLN A 243 20.15 -18.34 36.67
CA GLN A 243 20.26 -19.42 37.64
C GLN A 243 19.31 -19.16 38.81
N PRO A 244 18.59 -20.19 39.31
CA PRO A 244 17.79 -20.02 40.52
C PRO A 244 18.70 -19.61 41.68
N PRO A 245 18.30 -18.61 42.50
CA PRO A 245 19.15 -18.07 43.54
C PRO A 245 19.50 -19.14 44.58
N ARG A 246 20.78 -19.19 44.99
CA ARG A 246 21.18 -19.97 46.16
C ARG A 246 20.42 -19.45 47.39
N PRO A 247 19.83 -20.32 48.23
CA PRO A 247 19.23 -19.89 49.50
C PRO A 247 20.27 -19.16 50.36
N ALA A 248 19.91 -17.99 50.88
CA ALA A 248 20.73 -17.27 51.84
C ALA A 248 20.81 -18.03 53.17
N ALA A 249 21.94 -17.90 53.88
CA ALA A 249 22.12 -18.56 55.17
C ALA A 249 21.17 -17.97 56.24
N PRO A 250 20.52 -18.80 57.09
CA PRO A 250 19.67 -18.30 58.17
C PRO A 250 20.48 -17.54 59.24
N LEU A 251 19.91 -16.44 59.75
CA LEU A 251 20.40 -15.79 60.98
C LEU A 251 20.09 -16.66 62.20
N THR A 252 21.01 -16.67 63.16
CA THR A 252 21.01 -17.60 64.30
C THR A 252 20.25 -17.08 65.53
N SER A 253 19.30 -17.85 66.03
CA SER A 253 18.94 -17.92 67.46
C SER A 253 18.34 -19.31 67.80
N PRO A 254 18.41 -19.79 69.06
CA PRO A 254 18.66 -21.22 69.30
C PRO A 254 17.51 -22.04 69.92
N SER A 255 17.75 -23.37 69.96
CA SER A 255 17.06 -24.42 70.76
C SER A 255 15.74 -24.99 70.19
N GLY A 256 15.58 -26.33 70.25
CA GLY A 256 14.38 -27.03 69.75
C GLY A 256 14.38 -28.55 70.02
N ASN A 257 15.23 -29.30 69.29
CA ASN A 257 15.58 -30.73 69.51
C ASN A 257 14.51 -31.82 69.16
N LEU A 258 14.99 -33.06 68.92
CA LEU A 258 14.27 -34.29 68.50
C LEU A 258 13.64 -34.24 67.07
N SER A 259 13.83 -35.17 66.11
CA SER A 259 14.00 -36.65 66.06
C SER A 259 12.67 -37.41 66.26
N THR A 260 12.16 -38.28 65.36
CA THR A 260 12.66 -39.02 64.16
C THR A 260 11.67 -38.87 62.97
N GLY A 261 11.82 -39.40 61.75
CA GLY A 261 12.88 -40.19 61.07
C GLY A 261 12.35 -41.46 60.36
N GLY A 262 12.53 -41.61 59.03
CA GLY A 262 12.01 -42.73 58.22
C GLY A 262 12.55 -42.74 56.76
N GLN A 263 12.51 -43.90 56.07
CA GLN A 263 13.32 -44.17 54.86
C GLN A 263 12.63 -43.94 53.49
N ARG A 264 13.46 -43.59 52.49
CA ARG A 264 13.42 -43.91 51.04
C ARG A 264 12.11 -44.51 50.43
N LYS A 265 11.62 -43.92 49.33
CA LYS A 265 11.92 -44.40 47.95
C LYS A 265 11.43 -43.44 46.84
N GLU A 266 12.18 -43.49 45.73
CA GLU A 266 11.89 -43.33 44.28
C GLU A 266 10.64 -42.58 43.75
N ALA A 267 10.72 -42.14 42.48
CA ALA A 267 9.82 -41.14 41.90
C ALA A 267 9.05 -41.62 40.66
N SER A 268 7.73 -41.42 40.67
CA SER A 268 6.88 -41.27 39.46
C SER A 268 5.45 -40.83 39.83
N ASP A 269 5.20 -39.53 40.02
CA ASP A 269 3.82 -38.99 40.00
C ASP A 269 3.78 -37.45 39.89
N SER A 270 3.54 -36.93 38.69
CA SER A 270 3.19 -35.50 38.47
C SER A 270 2.41 -35.22 37.19
N VAL A 271 2.37 -36.16 36.23
CA VAL A 271 1.62 -36.01 34.96
C VAL A 271 0.11 -36.28 35.14
N VAL A 272 -0.27 -37.10 36.12
CA VAL A 272 -1.66 -37.58 36.31
C VAL A 272 -2.62 -36.48 36.82
N ASN A 273 -2.12 -35.48 37.56
CA ASN A 273 -2.97 -34.50 38.24
C ASN A 273 -3.47 -33.33 37.38
N ILE A 274 -2.89 -33.09 36.19
CA ILE A 274 -3.34 -32.00 35.30
C ILE A 274 -4.57 -32.44 34.48
N LEU A 275 -4.56 -33.66 33.94
CA LEU A 275 -5.66 -34.20 33.14
C LEU A 275 -6.98 -34.32 33.94
N ASN A 276 -6.90 -34.61 35.25
CA ASN A 276 -8.07 -34.75 36.12
C ASN A 276 -8.81 -33.42 36.40
N SER A 277 -8.22 -32.25 36.09
CA SER A 277 -8.88 -30.95 36.30
C SER A 277 -9.75 -30.51 35.11
N LEU A 278 -9.43 -30.95 33.89
CA LEU A 278 -10.16 -30.59 32.67
C LEU A 278 -11.40 -31.48 32.39
N ALA A 279 -11.54 -32.61 33.10
CA ALA A 279 -12.65 -33.54 32.93
C ALA A 279 -13.99 -33.09 33.58
N ARG A 280 -14.08 -31.86 34.10
CA ARG A 280 -15.24 -31.37 34.87
C ARG A 280 -15.74 -29.98 34.42
N LEU A 281 -16.16 -29.85 33.17
CA LEU A 281 -17.16 -28.85 32.74
C LEU A 281 -17.67 -29.14 31.30
N ARG A 282 -18.57 -30.12 31.16
CA ARG A 282 -19.49 -30.24 30.02
C ARG A 282 -20.90 -30.57 30.54
N LEU A 283 -21.90 -29.93 29.94
CA LEU A 283 -23.32 -30.14 30.18
C LEU A 283 -23.96 -30.55 28.85
N ASP A 284 -24.08 -31.85 28.62
CA ASP A 284 -24.87 -32.43 27.54
C ASP A 284 -26.25 -32.84 28.09
N ALA A 285 -27.33 -32.40 27.44
CA ALA A 285 -28.69 -32.64 27.91
C ALA A 285 -29.62 -33.09 26.78
N LYS A 286 -30.08 -34.36 26.80
CA LYS A 286 -31.17 -34.87 25.96
C LYS A 286 -32.05 -35.91 26.67
N ARG A 287 -33.33 -35.55 26.83
CA ARG A 287 -34.60 -36.35 26.83
C ARG A 287 -34.67 -37.74 27.49
N SER A 288 -35.66 -37.92 28.37
CA SER A 288 -37.00 -38.52 28.08
C SER A 288 -37.95 -38.17 29.26
N GLU A 289 -39.16 -37.62 29.06
CA GLU A 289 -40.45 -38.18 28.58
C GLU A 289 -41.31 -38.86 29.67
N THR A 290 -42.54 -38.36 29.82
CA THR A 290 -43.75 -39.08 30.28
C THR A 290 -44.99 -38.49 29.58
N ALA A 291 -45.96 -39.33 29.17
CA ALA A 291 -47.19 -38.95 28.46
C ALA A 291 -48.26 -38.31 29.40
N THR A 292 -49.42 -37.79 29.00
CA THR A 292 -50.46 -38.17 27.98
C THR A 292 -50.75 -37.02 27.00
N GLY A 293 -51.29 -37.18 25.77
CA GLY A 293 -52.55 -37.82 25.34
C GLY A 293 -53.74 -36.84 25.56
N ASP A 294 -54.66 -36.52 24.62
CA ASP A 294 -55.07 -37.06 23.29
C ASP A 294 -56.02 -35.99 22.59
N ASP A 295 -56.41 -35.93 21.30
CA ASP A 295 -56.03 -36.56 20.00
C ASP A 295 -56.84 -35.89 18.79
N ASN A 296 -56.41 -36.11 17.53
CA ASN A 296 -57.11 -36.08 16.20
C ASN A 296 -57.77 -34.82 15.52
N GLN A 297 -57.38 -34.61 14.23
CA GLN A 297 -58.17 -34.20 13.01
C GLN A 297 -58.98 -32.85 12.94
N ALA A 298 -59.26 -32.21 11.79
CA ALA A 298 -58.78 -32.27 10.38
C ALA A 298 -59.17 -31.00 9.57
N SER A 299 -58.73 -30.89 8.30
CA SER A 299 -58.97 -29.83 7.28
C SER A 299 -60.38 -29.89 6.62
N PRO A 300 -60.80 -29.10 5.56
CA PRO A 300 -60.04 -28.17 4.67
C PRO A 300 -60.79 -26.91 4.13
N THR A 301 -60.20 -26.31 3.06
CA THR A 301 -60.79 -25.54 1.92
C THR A 301 -60.85 -23.99 1.89
N GLU A 302 -60.57 -23.49 0.67
CA GLU A 302 -60.52 -22.11 0.12
C GLU A 302 -61.95 -21.52 -0.19
N PRO A 303 -62.19 -20.31 -0.82
CA PRO A 303 -61.27 -19.50 -1.65
C PRO A 303 -61.41 -17.95 -1.82
N HIS A 304 -60.37 -17.40 -2.48
CA HIS A 304 -60.41 -16.40 -3.59
C HIS A 304 -60.59 -14.86 -3.42
N LYS A 305 -59.66 -14.13 -4.07
CA LYS A 305 -59.82 -13.00 -5.05
C LYS A 305 -60.19 -11.56 -4.60
N SER A 306 -59.15 -10.70 -4.54
CA SER A 306 -58.82 -9.59 -5.49
C SER A 306 -59.87 -8.56 -6.00
N ARG A 307 -59.35 -7.40 -6.48
CA ARG A 307 -59.98 -6.30 -7.28
C ARG A 307 -60.82 -5.27 -6.47
N VAL A 308 -60.90 -3.96 -6.79
CA VAL A 308 -60.36 -3.11 -7.91
C VAL A 308 -59.75 -1.80 -7.34
N ALA A 309 -59.05 -1.03 -8.18
CA ALA A 309 -58.75 0.41 -8.09
C ALA A 309 -60.05 1.30 -8.16
N ASP A 310 -60.08 2.63 -8.34
CA ASP A 310 -59.09 3.62 -8.82
C ASP A 310 -59.55 5.09 -8.55
N GLN A 311 -58.68 6.07 -8.86
CA GLN A 311 -58.97 7.44 -9.38
C GLN A 311 -59.73 8.57 -8.58
N GLN A 312 -59.06 9.75 -8.56
CA GLN A 312 -59.55 11.12 -8.88
C GLN A 312 -60.30 12.04 -7.85
N GLY A 313 -60.16 13.37 -8.08
CA GLY A 313 -60.80 14.52 -7.39
C GLY A 313 -59.92 15.14 -6.27
N PHE A 314 -59.18 16.26 -6.43
CA PHE A 314 -59.24 17.47 -7.28
C PHE A 314 -60.26 18.55 -6.83
N ASN A 315 -59.82 19.40 -5.89
CA ASN A 315 -60.04 20.87 -5.74
C ASN A 315 -59.35 21.31 -4.42
N ASP A 316 -58.56 22.39 -4.33
CA ASP A 316 -58.76 23.82 -4.67
C ASP A 316 -59.55 24.61 -3.61
N GLY A 317 -59.22 25.90 -3.41
CA GLY A 317 -59.98 26.82 -2.54
C GLY A 317 -59.35 27.20 -1.18
N SER A 318 -58.34 28.07 -1.24
CA SER A 318 -57.84 29.00 -0.19
C SER A 318 -58.75 29.40 1.00
N ASN A 319 -58.15 29.79 2.15
CA ASN A 319 -57.99 31.21 2.62
C ASN A 319 -57.92 31.39 4.18
N LYS A 320 -57.17 32.43 4.65
CA LYS A 320 -57.04 33.01 6.02
C LYS A 320 -56.35 32.15 7.13
N GLY A 321 -55.57 32.69 8.08
CA GLY A 321 -54.87 34.00 8.16
C GLY A 321 -55.03 34.80 9.48
N MET A 322 -53.91 35.14 10.15
CA MET A 322 -53.67 36.17 11.21
C MET A 322 -52.12 36.37 11.32
N LYS A 323 -51.48 37.55 11.44
CA LYS A 323 -51.55 38.70 12.40
C LYS A 323 -51.02 38.34 13.82
N GLU A 324 -50.27 39.14 14.59
CA GLU A 324 -49.54 40.45 14.51
C GLU A 324 -48.74 40.62 15.86
N ALA A 325 -47.73 41.47 16.13
CA ALA A 325 -46.84 42.45 15.45
C ALA A 325 -45.51 42.51 16.31
N ALA A 326 -44.67 43.54 16.57
CA ALA A 326 -44.48 44.98 16.26
C ALA A 326 -43.03 45.44 16.66
N ASP A 327 -42.67 46.72 16.41
CA ASP A 327 -41.68 47.58 17.15
C ASP A 327 -40.15 47.25 17.22
N GLN A 328 -39.25 48.19 17.56
CA GLN A 328 -39.02 49.59 17.11
C GLN A 328 -37.64 50.14 17.58
N GLN A 329 -36.92 50.83 16.67
CA GLN A 329 -35.94 51.95 16.80
C GLN A 329 -35.07 52.22 18.07
N GLN A 330 -33.76 52.41 17.88
CA GLN A 330 -32.92 53.62 18.17
C GLN A 330 -31.45 53.33 17.75
N THR A 331 -30.83 53.99 16.76
CA THR A 331 -30.10 55.30 16.77
C THR A 331 -28.92 55.38 17.77
N SER A 332 -27.74 55.96 17.46
CA SER A 332 -27.52 57.16 16.63
C SER A 332 -26.07 57.36 16.10
N LYS A 333 -25.96 58.15 15.01
CA LYS A 333 -24.87 59.04 14.51
C LYS A 333 -23.40 58.58 14.55
N LEU A 334 -22.66 58.52 13.43
CA LEU A 334 -22.20 59.60 12.51
C LEU A 334 -21.22 60.64 13.10
N ALA A 335 -19.96 60.54 12.64
CA ALA A 335 -19.07 61.66 12.36
C ALA A 335 -18.48 61.43 10.95
N HIS A 336 -18.19 62.49 10.20
CA HIS A 336 -17.86 62.42 8.78
C HIS A 336 -16.88 63.55 8.42
N PHE A 337 -15.75 63.23 7.79
CA PHE A 337 -14.89 64.22 7.15
C PHE A 337 -14.30 63.67 5.85
N GLN A 338 -14.67 64.34 4.78
CA GLN A 338 -14.05 64.40 3.46
C GLN A 338 -12.81 65.35 3.55
N ASN A 339 -11.87 65.47 2.60
CA ASN A 339 -11.70 64.94 1.24
C ASN A 339 -10.22 65.20 0.80
N ASP A 340 -9.80 64.69 -0.37
CA ASP A 340 -8.82 65.30 -1.33
C ASP A 340 -7.35 65.57 -0.89
N ASP A 341 -6.32 65.62 -1.76
CA ASP A 341 -6.08 65.10 -3.13
C ASP A 341 -4.55 65.23 -3.48
N ASP A 342 -4.08 64.44 -4.47
CA ASP A 342 -2.83 64.53 -5.29
C ASP A 342 -1.44 64.79 -4.62
N GLY A 343 -0.36 64.64 -5.40
CA GLY A 343 0.96 65.24 -5.15
C GLY A 343 2.17 64.31 -5.27
N SER A 344 3.11 64.65 -6.15
CA SER A 344 4.36 63.88 -6.36
C SER A 344 5.65 64.69 -6.10
N ALA A 345 6.78 63.98 -6.09
CA ALA A 345 8.15 64.42 -6.41
C ALA A 345 9.14 64.89 -5.31
N VAL A 346 10.23 64.11 -5.20
CA VAL A 346 11.66 64.51 -5.30
C VAL A 346 12.21 65.71 -4.49
N LEU A 347 13.05 65.39 -3.48
CA LEU A 347 14.34 66.06 -3.15
C LEU A 347 15.28 64.98 -2.54
N THR A 348 16.34 64.46 -3.19
CA THR A 348 17.69 65.01 -3.52
C THR A 348 18.66 65.22 -2.34
N ARG A 349 19.94 64.86 -2.58
CA ARG A 349 21.18 65.10 -1.78
C ARG A 349 21.53 64.08 -0.68
N ASP A 350 22.81 63.73 -0.43
CA ASP A 350 24.04 63.97 -1.22
C ASP A 350 25.21 63.00 -0.84
N ARG A 351 26.32 63.09 -1.60
CA ARG A 351 27.70 62.60 -1.35
C ARG A 351 28.11 61.17 -1.78
N LYS A 352 28.97 61.17 -2.82
CA LYS A 352 29.97 60.14 -3.20
C LYS A 352 31.31 60.37 -2.45
N PHE A 353 32.32 59.56 -2.82
CA PHE A 353 33.79 59.72 -2.70
C PHE A 353 34.47 58.94 -1.55
N GLN A 354 35.62 58.27 -1.74
CA GLN A 354 36.38 57.93 -2.96
C GLN A 354 37.19 56.62 -2.75
N ARG A 355 37.92 56.14 -3.77
CA ARG A 355 38.98 55.12 -3.66
C ARG A 355 40.37 55.76 -3.49
N ASP A 356 41.31 54.95 -2.99
CA ASP A 356 42.69 54.69 -3.48
C ASP A 356 42.95 53.18 -3.15
N GLU A 357 43.65 52.25 -3.82
CA GLU A 357 44.66 52.18 -4.93
C GLU A 357 46.11 52.54 -4.47
N ASP A 358 47.12 51.63 -4.34
CA ASP A 358 47.23 50.18 -4.66
C ASP A 358 47.59 49.23 -3.45
N ASP A 359 48.63 48.37 -3.29
CA ASP A 359 49.98 48.12 -3.90
C ASP A 359 50.41 46.60 -3.76
N VAL A 360 51.69 46.20 -3.93
CA VAL A 360 52.20 44.84 -4.30
C VAL A 360 53.29 44.18 -3.39
N ASP A 361 53.30 42.82 -3.27
CA ASP A 361 54.45 41.85 -3.17
C ASP A 361 54.02 40.52 -2.49
N GLU A 362 54.73 39.37 -2.51
CA GLU A 362 55.48 38.56 -3.49
C GLU A 362 56.02 37.32 -2.73
N THR A 363 56.05 36.11 -3.34
CA THR A 363 56.91 34.94 -2.95
C THR A 363 56.70 34.25 -1.57
N GLN A 364 57.11 32.99 -1.29
CA GLN A 364 57.48 31.82 -2.12
C GLN A 364 57.30 30.47 -1.34
N HIS A 365 57.66 29.37 -2.00
CA HIS A 365 57.84 27.96 -1.55
C HIS A 365 58.35 27.74 -0.09
N SER A 366 58.23 26.56 0.54
CA SER A 366 58.52 25.22 -0.02
C SER A 366 58.08 24.02 0.86
N HIS A 367 57.91 22.86 0.19
CA HIS A 367 58.29 21.47 0.54
C HIS A 367 58.32 20.99 2.01
N GLU A 368 57.63 19.88 2.39
CA GLU A 368 58.05 18.45 2.27
C GLU A 368 59.05 18.00 3.39
N THR A 369 59.15 16.76 3.92
CA THR A 369 58.55 15.43 3.66
C THR A 369 58.68 14.52 4.92
N THR A 370 57.97 13.38 4.97
CA THR A 370 58.26 12.14 5.77
C THR A 370 58.14 12.16 7.31
N GLY A 371 57.97 10.97 7.92
CA GLY A 371 58.24 10.75 9.36
C GLY A 371 57.30 9.78 10.12
N ALA A 372 57.21 8.50 9.73
CA ALA A 372 56.38 7.54 10.47
C ALA A 372 57.10 6.92 11.69
N SER A 373 56.44 6.85 12.85
CA SER A 373 56.79 5.89 13.92
C SER A 373 55.59 5.58 14.84
N ARG A 374 55.75 4.55 15.68
CA ARG A 374 54.67 3.91 16.46
C ARG A 374 54.69 4.26 17.95
N ARG A 375 53.50 4.09 18.56
CA ARG A 375 53.24 3.36 19.83
C ARG A 375 53.05 4.16 21.13
N SER A 376 52.24 3.51 21.98
CA SER A 376 52.11 3.61 23.44
C SER A 376 51.09 4.60 24.01
N GLN A 377 50.29 4.08 24.94
CA GLN A 377 49.19 4.78 25.61
C GLN A 377 49.74 5.61 26.78
N LYS A 378 49.03 6.68 27.15
CA LYS A 378 49.14 7.25 28.50
C LYS A 378 47.75 7.57 29.05
N ARG A 379 47.23 6.71 29.93
CA ARG A 379 46.07 7.04 30.77
C ARG A 379 46.52 8.05 31.83
N VAL A 380 45.86 9.20 31.89
CA VAL A 380 45.79 10.05 33.07
C VAL A 380 44.30 10.35 33.27
N GLY A 381 43.80 10.19 34.49
CA GLY A 381 42.38 10.34 34.80
C GLY A 381 42.08 11.59 35.61
N GLY A 382 40.82 12.03 35.55
CA GLY A 382 40.25 12.99 36.48
C GLY A 382 40.32 14.46 36.07
N SER A 383 39.21 14.97 35.52
CA SER A 383 38.32 15.79 36.36
C SER A 383 36.91 15.82 35.77
N ARG A 384 35.89 15.82 36.62
CA ARG A 384 34.48 15.88 36.23
C ARG A 384 34.01 17.33 36.28
N LYS A 385 34.18 18.07 35.19
CA LYS A 385 33.43 19.32 34.99
C LYS A 385 32.06 18.97 34.43
N GLN A 386 31.02 19.56 35.02
CA GLN A 386 29.70 19.64 34.42
C GLN A 386 29.72 20.85 33.49
N ASP A 387 29.47 20.63 32.20
CA ASP A 387 28.93 21.59 31.21
C ASP A 387 29.13 20.98 29.81
N GLU A 388 28.04 20.51 29.18
CA GLU A 388 27.81 20.55 27.72
C GLU A 388 26.44 19.93 27.36
N ASN A 389 25.67 20.60 26.49
CA ASN A 389 24.54 19.98 25.78
C ASN A 389 25.08 18.84 24.89
N THR A 390 24.43 17.68 24.86
CA THR A 390 24.95 16.48 24.16
C THR A 390 24.63 16.50 22.65
N LEU A 391 24.99 17.61 22.01
CA LEU A 391 24.76 17.91 20.59
C LEU A 391 25.35 16.83 19.67
N GLN A 392 24.47 16.02 19.09
CA GLN A 392 24.82 15.00 18.10
C GLN A 392 25.11 15.70 16.74
N LYS A 393 26.34 16.20 16.58
CA LYS A 393 26.79 16.95 15.39
C LYS A 393 27.43 16.02 14.35
N GLY A 394 27.42 16.45 13.09
CA GLY A 394 28.18 15.80 12.02
C GLY A 394 27.55 14.52 11.48
N LEU A 395 26.22 14.40 11.58
CA LEU A 395 25.47 13.26 11.07
C LEU A 395 25.36 13.31 9.54
N GLY A 396 25.19 12.14 8.92
CA GLY A 396 25.10 11.97 7.47
C GLY A 396 26.34 12.47 6.73
N GLU A 397 26.16 13.47 5.88
CA GLU A 397 27.23 14.17 5.13
C GLU A 397 27.91 15.28 5.96
N GLY A 398 27.66 15.34 7.27
CA GLY A 398 28.14 16.40 8.16
C GLY A 398 27.24 17.63 8.22
N ASP A 399 26.25 17.75 7.33
CA ASP A 399 25.27 18.86 7.28
C ASP A 399 24.02 18.62 8.16
N THR A 400 24.00 17.54 8.95
CA THR A 400 22.89 17.17 9.84
C THR A 400 23.31 17.14 11.32
N SER A 401 22.42 17.58 12.21
CA SER A 401 22.66 17.58 13.67
C SER A 401 21.38 17.52 14.50
N VAL A 402 21.43 16.87 15.67
CA VAL A 402 20.40 17.00 16.71
C VAL A 402 20.78 18.07 17.73
N ILE A 403 19.83 18.95 18.04
CA ILE A 403 19.89 20.01 19.04
C ILE A 403 18.89 19.66 20.15
N ASP A 404 19.38 19.51 21.38
CA ASP A 404 18.54 19.25 22.56
C ASP A 404 18.10 20.57 23.21
N ASN A 405 16.97 20.55 23.93
CA ASN A 405 16.37 21.69 24.65
C ASN A 405 15.98 22.85 23.73
N LEU A 406 15.23 22.57 22.66
CA LEU A 406 14.79 23.55 21.65
C LEU A 406 13.88 24.65 22.22
N LEU A 407 12.89 24.26 23.01
CA LEU A 407 11.82 25.12 23.52
C LEU A 407 12.13 25.58 24.95
N PRO A 408 11.76 26.81 25.34
CA PRO A 408 11.79 27.23 26.73
C PRO A 408 10.92 26.35 27.63
N LEU A 409 11.34 26.14 28.88
CA LEU A 409 10.69 25.24 29.86
C LEU A 409 9.18 25.48 30.04
N GLU A 410 8.70 26.71 29.91
CA GLU A 410 7.27 27.03 30.05
C GLU A 410 6.44 26.63 28.82
N VAL A 411 7.05 26.56 27.64
CA VAL A 411 6.44 26.01 26.43
C VAL A 411 6.50 24.47 26.51
N GLU A 412 7.69 23.93 26.75
CA GLU A 412 7.99 22.48 26.81
C GLU A 412 6.96 21.70 27.63
N LYS A 413 6.76 22.06 28.91
CA LYS A 413 5.86 21.38 29.86
C LYS A 413 4.43 21.17 29.32
N SER A 414 3.96 22.08 28.47
CA SER A 414 2.58 22.08 27.95
C SER A 414 2.49 21.71 26.46
N ALA A 415 3.62 21.63 25.74
CA ALA A 415 3.66 21.45 24.30
C ALA A 415 3.00 20.13 23.87
N PHE A 416 3.26 19.01 24.56
CA PHE A 416 2.71 17.72 24.18
C PHE A 416 1.18 17.67 24.29
N GLU A 417 0.63 18.10 25.43
CA GLU A 417 -0.82 18.11 25.69
C GLU A 417 -1.54 19.08 24.74
N LYS A 418 -0.99 20.29 24.56
CA LYS A 418 -1.55 21.28 23.63
C LYS A 418 -1.55 20.77 22.19
N LEU A 419 -0.42 20.24 21.69
CA LEU A 419 -0.37 19.67 20.34
C LEU A 419 -1.35 18.50 20.16
N SER A 420 -1.50 17.65 21.18
CA SER A 420 -2.46 16.53 21.14
C SER A 420 -3.91 16.99 20.99
N ASN A 421 -4.25 18.19 21.48
CA ASN A 421 -5.61 18.75 21.50
C ASN A 421 -5.88 19.81 20.42
N GLU A 422 -4.86 20.57 20.00
CA GLU A 422 -4.95 21.62 18.98
C GLU A 422 -4.91 21.08 17.54
N VAL A 423 -4.24 19.93 17.33
CA VAL A 423 -4.02 19.38 15.98
C VAL A 423 -5.17 18.47 15.58
N GLN A 424 -5.75 18.72 14.39
CA GLN A 424 -6.80 17.89 13.82
C GLN A 424 -6.18 16.63 13.19
N TRP A 425 -6.07 15.56 13.98
CA TRP A 425 -5.48 14.29 13.56
C TRP A 425 -6.32 13.57 12.51
N GLN A 426 -5.68 13.22 11.39
CA GLN A 426 -6.26 12.48 10.27
C GLN A 426 -5.56 11.13 10.10
N ARG A 427 -6.26 10.17 9.48
CA ARG A 427 -5.69 8.90 8.99
C ARG A 427 -5.37 9.09 7.51
N MET A 428 -4.19 8.70 7.07
CA MET A 428 -3.76 8.80 5.67
C MET A 428 -3.70 7.40 5.04
N MET A 429 -4.00 7.32 3.75
CA MET A 429 -3.74 6.15 2.92
C MET A 429 -2.53 6.43 2.03
N HIS A 430 -1.57 5.51 2.01
CA HIS A 430 -0.59 5.40 0.93
C HIS A 430 -1.03 4.30 -0.06
N LEU A 431 -0.32 4.17 -1.18
CA LEU A 431 -0.55 3.11 -2.18
C LEU A 431 -0.52 1.69 -1.57
N GLY A 432 0.31 1.47 -0.54
CA GLY A 432 0.42 0.21 0.20
C GLY A 432 -0.53 0.03 1.40
N GLY A 433 -1.54 0.89 1.56
CA GLY A 433 -2.52 0.83 2.65
C GLY A 433 -2.43 1.99 3.65
N GLU A 434 -3.05 1.82 4.82
CA GLU A 434 -3.13 2.87 5.83
C GLU A 434 -1.77 3.17 6.47
N VAL A 435 -1.47 4.45 6.66
CA VAL A 435 -0.32 4.92 7.42
C VAL A 435 -0.56 4.67 8.92
N PRO A 436 0.34 3.97 9.64
CA PRO A 436 0.08 3.58 11.03
C PRO A 436 -0.03 4.79 11.97
N ARG A 437 0.88 5.77 11.84
CA ARG A 437 0.88 7.03 12.61
C ARG A 437 -0.22 7.97 12.11
N LEU A 438 -0.89 8.68 13.03
CA LEU A 438 -1.83 9.74 12.66
C LEU A 438 -1.06 10.97 12.16
N VAL A 439 -1.68 11.75 11.27
CA VAL A 439 -1.00 12.87 10.57
C VAL A 439 -1.89 14.10 10.47
N ALA A 440 -1.26 15.27 10.32
CA ALA A 440 -1.92 16.53 9.99
C ALA A 440 -0.94 17.45 9.25
N VAL A 441 -1.45 18.33 8.40
CA VAL A 441 -0.65 19.30 7.64
C VAL A 441 -1.08 20.71 8.01
N GLN A 442 -0.13 21.56 8.38
CA GLN A 442 -0.36 22.97 8.72
C GLN A 442 0.63 23.89 7.99
N GLY A 443 0.24 25.14 7.76
CA GLY A 443 1.10 26.14 7.14
C GLY A 443 0.62 27.57 7.24
N GLU A 444 1.37 28.44 6.57
CA GLU A 444 1.10 29.87 6.44
C GLU A 444 0.11 30.12 5.28
N VAL A 445 -1.06 30.69 5.60
CA VAL A 445 -2.04 31.12 4.59
C VAL A 445 -1.90 32.62 4.40
N SER A 446 -1.63 33.05 3.17
CA SER A 446 -1.44 34.45 2.81
C SER A 446 -2.77 35.23 2.88
N GLN A 447 -2.71 36.56 3.00
CA GLN A 447 -3.90 37.43 3.10
C GLN A 447 -4.86 37.33 1.89
N ASP A 448 -4.37 36.84 0.75
CA ASP A 448 -5.12 36.61 -0.48
C ASP A 448 -5.55 35.14 -0.69
N GLY A 449 -5.36 34.30 0.33
CA GLY A 449 -5.65 32.86 0.32
C GLY A 449 -4.58 31.99 -0.33
N SER A 450 -3.46 32.55 -0.81
CA SER A 450 -2.36 31.75 -1.36
C SER A 450 -1.69 30.91 -0.27
N ARG A 451 -1.37 29.65 -0.58
CA ARG A 451 -0.91 28.66 0.42
C ARG A 451 0.26 27.80 -0.08
N PRO A 452 1.25 27.44 0.74
CA PRO A 452 2.36 26.57 0.35
C PRO A 452 1.90 25.12 0.14
N VAL A 453 2.53 24.42 -0.81
CA VAL A 453 2.24 22.99 -1.09
C VAL A 453 3.51 22.15 -1.13
N TYR A 454 3.49 21.00 -0.45
CA TYR A 454 4.54 19.98 -0.47
C TYR A 454 4.01 18.71 -1.14
N ARG A 455 4.58 18.31 -2.28
CA ARG A 455 4.06 17.19 -3.08
C ARG A 455 4.94 15.94 -2.93
N HIS A 456 4.29 14.80 -2.71
CA HIS A 456 4.91 13.49 -2.52
C HIS A 456 4.23 12.43 -3.42
N PRO A 457 4.94 11.47 -4.01
CA PRO A 457 4.36 10.50 -4.96
C PRO A 457 3.35 9.51 -4.39
N SER A 458 3.30 9.33 -3.06
CA SER A 458 2.53 8.27 -2.39
C SER A 458 1.40 8.80 -1.50
N ASP A 459 1.14 10.11 -1.54
CA ASP A 459 0.33 10.81 -0.54
C ASP A 459 -0.86 11.49 -1.22
N GLU A 460 -2.06 11.24 -0.71
CA GLU A 460 -3.16 12.17 -0.96
C GLU A 460 -2.89 13.47 -0.21
N SER A 461 -2.98 14.60 -0.91
CA SER A 461 -2.62 15.91 -0.38
C SER A 461 -3.61 16.34 0.71
N LEU A 462 -3.26 16.12 1.98
CA LEU A 462 -4.09 16.53 3.10
C LEU A 462 -4.33 18.05 3.09
N PRO A 463 -5.52 18.52 3.52
CA PRO A 463 -5.83 19.94 3.55
C PRO A 463 -4.85 20.69 4.45
N LEU A 464 -4.14 21.67 3.89
CA LEU A 464 -3.25 22.56 4.65
C LEU A 464 -4.08 23.49 5.54
N LEU A 465 -4.12 23.18 6.83
CA LEU A 465 -4.76 24.01 7.84
C LEU A 465 -3.84 25.18 8.25
N PRO A 466 -4.37 26.29 8.81
CA PRO A 466 -3.54 27.29 9.47
C PRO A 466 -2.74 26.68 10.63
N PHE A 467 -1.54 27.20 10.89
CA PHE A 467 -0.76 26.84 12.09
C PHE A 467 -1.56 27.08 13.39
N SER A 468 -1.54 26.11 14.31
CA SER A 468 -2.12 26.30 15.65
C SER A 468 -1.21 27.16 16.55
N PRO A 469 -1.73 27.76 17.65
CA PRO A 469 -0.94 28.62 18.54
C PRO A 469 0.34 27.97 19.09
N THR A 470 0.28 26.68 19.47
CA THR A 470 1.47 25.96 19.94
C THR A 470 2.43 25.65 18.80
N VAL A 471 1.93 25.35 17.59
CA VAL A 471 2.77 25.12 16.41
C VAL A 471 3.47 26.40 15.95
N LEU A 472 2.81 27.57 16.02
CA LEU A 472 3.44 28.88 15.80
C LEU A 472 4.58 29.15 16.79
N THR A 473 4.37 28.87 18.08
CA THR A 473 5.43 29.05 19.10
C THR A 473 6.64 28.15 18.80
N ILE A 474 6.41 26.89 18.40
CA ILE A 474 7.48 25.95 18.04
C ILE A 474 8.19 26.36 16.74
N LYS A 475 7.44 26.87 15.75
CA LYS A 475 7.97 27.44 14.51
C LYS A 475 8.93 28.60 14.79
N GLU A 476 8.54 29.56 15.62
CA GLU A 476 9.35 30.74 15.95
C GLU A 476 10.67 30.36 16.64
N GLU A 477 10.68 29.43 17.59
CA GLU A 477 11.93 28.93 18.19
C GLU A 477 12.77 28.14 17.17
N THR A 478 12.13 27.33 16.32
CA THR A 478 12.81 26.57 15.27
C THR A 478 13.53 27.48 14.27
N GLU A 479 12.89 28.57 13.83
CA GLU A 479 13.48 29.55 12.89
C GLU A 479 14.77 30.18 13.40
N LYS A 480 14.85 30.48 14.71
CA LYS A 480 16.07 30.99 15.37
C LYS A 480 17.23 29.99 15.28
N HIS A 481 16.94 28.68 15.36
CA HIS A 481 17.94 27.61 15.24
C HIS A 481 18.29 27.22 13.80
N LEU A 482 17.44 27.54 12.82
CA LEU A 482 17.70 27.28 11.40
C LEU A 482 18.42 28.43 10.70
N GLY A 483 18.10 29.68 11.06
CA GLY A 483 18.60 30.88 10.39
C GLY A 483 17.87 31.22 9.09
N HIS A 484 16.72 30.56 8.83
CA HIS A 484 15.81 30.86 7.73
C HIS A 484 14.36 30.64 8.19
N ALA A 485 13.41 31.28 7.49
CA ALA A 485 11.99 31.08 7.75
C ALA A 485 11.52 29.66 7.40
N ILE A 486 10.35 29.25 7.87
CA ILE A 486 9.64 28.01 7.51
C ILE A 486 8.14 28.32 7.45
N ASN A 487 7.41 27.74 6.48
CA ASN A 487 6.01 28.10 6.19
C ASN A 487 5.06 26.88 6.06
N HIS A 488 5.58 25.66 6.21
CA HIS A 488 4.82 24.41 6.12
C HIS A 488 5.32 23.41 7.18
N VAL A 489 4.41 22.62 7.76
CA VAL A 489 4.74 21.51 8.66
C VAL A 489 3.88 20.28 8.37
N LEU A 490 4.53 19.11 8.32
CA LEU A 490 3.86 17.81 8.45
C LEU A 490 3.98 17.35 9.91
N ILE A 491 2.85 17.29 10.61
CA ILE A 491 2.75 16.84 12.00
C ILE A 491 2.38 15.35 11.99
N GLN A 492 3.08 14.55 12.79
CA GLN A 492 2.94 13.09 12.82
C GLN A 492 2.87 12.62 14.28
N PHE A 493 1.80 11.92 14.64
CA PHE A 493 1.58 11.38 15.98
C PHE A 493 1.74 9.86 15.99
N TYR A 494 2.82 9.44 16.65
CA TYR A 494 3.15 8.06 16.95
C TYR A 494 2.56 7.74 18.32
N ARG A 495 1.53 6.90 18.37
CA ARG A 495 0.76 6.60 19.59
C ARG A 495 1.55 5.71 20.56
N ASP A 496 2.40 4.84 20.04
CA ASP A 496 3.17 3.88 20.81
C ASP A 496 4.49 3.48 20.09
N GLY A 497 5.09 2.36 20.48
CA GLY A 497 6.26 1.79 19.82
C GLY A 497 5.99 1.01 18.52
N ASN A 498 4.73 0.78 18.15
CA ASN A 498 4.31 0.04 16.95
C ASN A 498 4.11 0.96 15.74
N ASP A 499 3.79 2.23 15.95
CA ASP A 499 3.77 3.24 14.89
C ASP A 499 5.18 3.53 14.36
N TYR A 500 5.33 3.60 13.03
CA TYR A 500 6.64 3.69 12.37
C TYR A 500 6.62 4.52 11.07
N ILE A 501 7.81 4.79 10.53
CA ILE A 501 8.02 5.27 9.15
C ILE A 501 9.25 4.58 8.55
N SER A 502 9.11 4.03 7.34
CA SER A 502 10.11 3.24 6.61
C SER A 502 11.30 4.09 6.13
N GLU A 503 12.33 3.44 5.56
CA GLU A 503 13.51 4.14 5.02
C GLU A 503 13.15 4.95 3.76
N HIS A 504 13.19 6.29 3.85
CA HIS A 504 12.80 7.22 2.78
C HIS A 504 13.70 8.48 2.73
N SER A 505 13.61 9.26 1.65
CA SER A 505 14.14 10.63 1.54
C SER A 505 12.98 11.61 1.34
N ASP A 506 13.08 12.79 1.94
CA ASP A 506 12.14 13.89 1.75
C ASP A 506 12.27 14.49 0.34
N LYS A 507 11.19 15.07 -0.20
CA LYS A 507 11.09 15.50 -1.59
C LYS A 507 11.48 16.95 -1.80
N THR A 508 12.55 17.17 -2.57
CA THR A 508 13.21 18.49 -2.67
C THR A 508 12.66 19.39 -3.78
N ILE A 509 11.66 18.96 -4.56
CA ILE A 509 11.02 19.77 -5.62
C ILE A 509 10.44 21.08 -5.07
N ASP A 510 9.69 21.02 -3.97
CA ASP A 510 8.98 22.16 -3.40
C ASP A 510 9.74 22.82 -2.23
N VAL A 511 10.78 22.16 -1.70
CA VAL A 511 11.62 22.67 -0.60
C VAL A 511 12.69 23.62 -1.14
N VAL A 512 12.78 24.83 -0.59
CA VAL A 512 13.68 25.88 -1.09
C VAL A 512 15.16 25.47 -0.98
N LYS A 513 15.89 25.64 -2.09
CA LYS A 513 17.33 25.36 -2.17
C LYS A 513 18.11 26.07 -1.05
N GLY A 514 18.86 25.30 -0.27
CA GLY A 514 19.69 25.80 0.83
C GLY A 514 18.99 25.90 2.19
N SER A 515 17.68 25.65 2.29
CA SER A 515 17.00 25.48 3.57
C SER A 515 17.27 24.10 4.18
N TYR A 516 16.95 23.92 5.46
CA TYR A 516 16.97 22.64 6.16
C TYR A 516 15.56 22.05 6.26
N ILE A 517 15.49 20.73 6.40
CA ILE A 517 14.31 20.01 6.89
C ILE A 517 14.46 19.90 8.40
N ALA A 518 13.43 20.29 9.15
CA ALA A 518 13.52 20.43 10.61
C ALA A 518 12.51 19.51 11.31
N ASN A 519 12.99 18.37 11.82
CA ASN A 519 12.15 17.42 12.57
C ASN A 519 12.27 17.71 14.08
N VAL A 520 11.24 18.35 14.64
CA VAL A 520 11.08 18.56 16.09
C VAL A 520 10.43 17.33 16.72
N SER A 521 10.87 16.97 17.93
CA SER A 521 10.47 15.75 18.65
C SER A 521 9.93 16.12 20.04
N ILE A 522 8.64 15.86 20.27
CA ILE A 522 7.94 16.16 21.54
C ILE A 522 7.23 14.89 22.04
N GLY A 523 7.36 14.58 23.32
CA GLY A 523 6.84 13.33 23.92
C GLY A 523 7.95 12.30 24.16
N ALA A 524 7.67 11.04 23.87
CA ALA A 524 8.61 9.92 24.04
C ALA A 524 9.83 10.01 23.12
N GLU A 525 10.98 9.56 23.63
CA GLU A 525 12.20 9.42 22.84
C GLU A 525 12.04 8.35 21.75
N ARG A 526 12.63 8.62 20.58
CA ARG A 526 12.84 7.63 19.51
C ARG A 526 14.25 7.72 18.93
N THR A 527 14.71 6.64 18.32
CA THR A 527 15.93 6.65 17.50
C THR A 527 15.58 6.81 16.03
N MET A 528 16.10 7.85 15.39
CA MET A 528 16.10 8.00 13.94
C MET A 528 17.30 7.25 13.34
N VAL A 529 17.04 6.38 12.37
CA VAL A 529 18.07 5.57 11.71
C VAL A 529 18.29 6.12 10.30
N PHE A 530 19.50 6.64 10.07
CA PHE A 530 19.99 7.08 8.77
C PHE A 530 20.77 5.94 8.09
N ARG A 531 20.56 5.73 6.80
CA ARG A 531 21.29 4.72 6.00
C ARG A 531 21.59 5.23 4.58
N THR A 532 22.85 5.21 4.17
CA THR A 532 23.26 5.54 2.78
C THR A 532 22.46 4.76 1.73
N LYS A 533 22.18 5.34 0.55
CA LYS A 533 21.48 4.65 -0.56
C LYS A 533 22.30 3.48 -1.15
N ARG A 534 21.65 2.51 -1.82
CA ARG A 534 22.32 1.38 -2.51
C ARG A 534 23.00 1.92 -3.79
N GLN A 535 24.32 1.73 -3.96
CA GLN A 535 25.04 2.23 -5.15
C GLN A 535 24.58 1.56 -6.46
N GLY A 536 24.27 0.26 -6.45
CA GLY A 536 23.71 -0.45 -7.61
C GLY A 536 22.30 -0.02 -8.05
N ASN A 537 21.68 0.94 -7.37
CA ASN A 537 20.44 1.59 -7.82
C ASN A 537 20.69 2.99 -8.42
N ASP A 538 21.94 3.45 -8.55
CA ASP A 538 22.26 4.83 -8.95
C ASP A 538 22.57 4.95 -10.46
N PRO A 539 21.63 5.43 -11.30
CA PRO A 539 21.83 5.53 -12.75
C PRO A 539 22.81 6.67 -13.16
N SER A 540 23.39 7.39 -12.20
CA SER A 540 24.49 8.34 -12.47
C SER A 540 25.86 7.66 -12.57
N LEU A 541 25.98 6.42 -12.08
CA LEU A 541 27.14 5.56 -12.31
C LEU A 541 26.91 4.81 -13.63
N GLY A 542 27.78 5.04 -14.61
CA GLY A 542 27.79 4.27 -15.86
C GLY A 542 28.28 2.83 -15.66
N GLU A 543 28.33 2.05 -16.74
CA GLU A 543 28.55 0.58 -16.78
C GLU A 543 29.80 0.04 -16.05
N ALA A 544 30.69 0.90 -15.54
CA ALA A 544 31.78 0.55 -14.63
C ALA A 544 31.32 0.52 -13.15
N SER A 545 30.28 -0.26 -12.84
CA SER A 545 29.87 -0.52 -11.46
C SER A 545 30.97 -1.29 -10.70
N PRO A 546 31.48 -0.80 -9.55
CA PRO A 546 32.29 -1.62 -8.66
C PRO A 546 31.42 -2.73 -8.03
N PRO A 547 32.01 -3.87 -7.61
CA PRO A 547 31.25 -5.02 -7.12
C PRO A 547 30.36 -4.67 -5.92
N CYS A 548 29.18 -5.30 -5.87
CA CYS A 548 28.06 -5.02 -4.99
C CYS A 548 28.26 -5.43 -3.52
N ASP A 549 29.35 -4.99 -2.88
CA ASP A 549 29.77 -5.46 -1.54
C ASP A 549 30.13 -4.32 -0.55
N VAL A 550 29.77 -3.06 -0.88
CA VAL A 550 30.00 -1.91 0.01
C VAL A 550 28.90 -1.83 1.07
N LYS A 551 29.13 -2.45 2.24
CA LYS A 551 28.22 -2.49 3.41
C LYS A 551 27.68 -1.09 3.75
N ARG A 552 26.39 -0.84 3.45
CA ARG A 552 25.71 0.47 3.60
C ARG A 552 25.97 1.08 4.97
N HIS A 553 26.56 2.27 5.03
CA HIS A 553 26.76 2.98 6.30
C HIS A 553 25.42 3.29 6.97
N VAL A 554 25.33 2.97 8.26
CA VAL A 554 24.18 3.24 9.13
C VAL A 554 24.61 4.16 10.27
N GLN A 555 23.84 5.22 10.52
CA GLN A 555 23.97 6.07 11.70
C GLN A 555 22.66 6.07 12.48
N ARG A 556 22.73 6.30 13.79
CA ARG A 556 21.57 6.33 14.70
C ARG A 556 21.62 7.59 15.54
N ALA A 557 20.58 8.42 15.45
CA ALA A 557 20.44 9.66 16.21
C ALA A 557 19.30 9.50 17.22
N ARG A 558 19.54 9.83 18.49
CA ARG A 558 18.51 9.87 19.52
C ARG A 558 17.73 11.18 19.40
N LEU A 559 16.41 11.11 19.39
CA LEU A 559 15.50 12.24 19.35
C LEU A 559 14.72 12.30 20.68
N PRO A 560 15.34 12.81 21.76
CA PRO A 560 14.68 12.93 23.07
C PRO A 560 13.51 13.93 23.02
N HIS A 561 12.81 14.06 24.15
CA HIS A 561 11.87 15.15 24.37
C HIS A 561 12.54 16.51 24.12
N ASN A 562 11.81 17.47 23.55
CA ASN A 562 12.27 18.84 23.31
C ASN A 562 13.56 18.92 22.44
N SER A 563 13.65 18.11 21.38
CA SER A 563 14.79 18.11 20.45
C SER A 563 14.43 18.47 19.01
N LEU A 564 15.39 19.04 18.28
CA LEU A 564 15.34 19.37 16.86
C LEU A 564 16.42 18.59 16.10
N CYS A 565 16.04 17.69 15.21
CA CYS A 565 16.91 17.18 14.17
C CYS A 565 16.87 18.13 12.96
N ARG A 566 17.92 18.94 12.80
CA ARG A 566 18.18 19.77 11.62
C ARG A 566 18.83 18.89 10.55
N LEU A 567 18.04 18.44 9.59
CA LEU A 567 18.44 17.60 8.45
C LEU A 567 18.87 18.46 7.27
N GLY A 568 20.12 18.33 6.85
CA GLY A 568 20.67 19.00 5.69
C GLY A 568 20.35 18.29 4.38
N LEU A 569 20.23 19.06 3.29
CA LEU A 569 19.82 18.56 1.98
C LEU A 569 20.83 17.59 1.36
N LYS A 570 22.13 17.66 1.69
CA LYS A 570 23.13 16.70 1.19
C LYS A 570 22.96 15.35 1.87
N THR A 571 22.70 15.34 3.18
CA THR A 571 22.31 14.12 3.89
C THR A 571 21.01 13.55 3.30
N ASN A 572 19.95 14.35 3.13
CA ASN A 572 18.69 13.86 2.54
C ASN A 572 18.85 13.29 1.11
N MET A 573 19.76 13.86 0.30
CA MET A 573 20.08 13.37 -1.04
C MET A 573 20.77 12.00 -1.01
N LYS A 574 21.71 11.76 -0.09
CA LYS A 574 22.54 10.52 -0.08
C LYS A 574 22.08 9.43 0.90
N TRP A 575 21.30 9.80 1.90
CA TRP A 575 20.87 8.93 2.99
C TRP A 575 19.35 8.85 3.03
N LEU A 576 18.84 7.63 3.22
CA LEU A 576 17.47 7.39 3.67
C LEU A 576 17.41 7.57 5.19
N HIS A 577 16.24 7.92 5.71
CA HIS A 577 15.97 8.04 7.15
C HIS A 577 14.68 7.30 7.53
N SER A 578 14.58 6.84 8.78
CA SER A 578 13.44 6.05 9.28
C SER A 578 13.26 6.17 10.81
N ILE A 579 12.04 5.92 11.29
CA ILE A 579 11.74 5.58 12.70
C ILE A 579 11.20 4.16 12.68
N ARG A 580 11.96 3.20 13.21
CA ARG A 580 11.60 1.77 13.22
C ARG A 580 10.69 1.42 14.41
N GLN A 581 9.90 0.36 14.27
CA GLN A 581 9.10 -0.20 15.37
C GLN A 581 9.99 -0.64 16.54
N ASP A 582 9.61 -0.29 17.76
CA ASP A 582 10.31 -0.68 18.98
C ASP A 582 9.60 -1.83 19.70
N LYS A 583 9.87 -3.04 19.19
CA LYS A 583 9.31 -4.32 19.66
C LYS A 583 9.88 -4.80 21.01
N ARG A 584 10.67 -3.99 21.74
CA ARG A 584 11.10 -4.30 23.11
C ARG A 584 9.91 -4.27 24.08
N ALA A 585 9.95 -5.11 25.12
CA ALA A 585 9.01 -5.02 26.23
C ALA A 585 9.25 -3.74 27.05
N GLU A 586 8.22 -3.23 27.73
CA GLU A 586 8.26 -1.94 28.44
C GLU A 586 9.33 -1.87 29.54
N ARG A 587 9.59 -2.99 30.22
CA ARG A 587 10.66 -3.12 31.23
C ARG A 587 12.08 -2.90 30.65
N ASP A 588 12.24 -3.07 29.34
CA ASP A 588 13.49 -2.98 28.59
C ASP A 588 13.62 -1.60 27.87
N LYS A 589 12.71 -0.66 28.18
CA LYS A 589 12.67 0.73 27.72
C LYS A 589 12.95 1.69 28.86
N THR A 590 13.62 2.80 28.57
CA THR A 590 13.97 3.84 29.55
C THR A 590 12.76 4.75 29.87
N PRO A 591 12.79 5.49 31.00
CA PRO A 591 11.73 6.46 31.32
C PRO A 591 11.52 7.56 30.24
N ALA A 592 12.54 7.86 29.43
CA ALA A 592 12.43 8.79 28.30
C ALA A 592 11.71 8.18 27.09
N GLU A 593 11.95 6.89 26.81
CA GLU A 593 11.27 6.14 25.75
C GLU A 593 9.81 5.79 26.12
N MET A 594 9.49 5.73 27.42
CA MET A 594 8.14 5.51 27.97
C MET A 594 7.41 6.80 28.37
N ALA A 595 8.01 7.98 28.18
CA ALA A 595 7.35 9.26 28.50
C ALA A 595 6.04 9.42 27.70
N GLN A 596 5.02 10.06 28.30
CA GLN A 596 3.68 10.20 27.70
C GLN A 596 3.07 8.84 27.24
N GLY A 597 3.26 7.78 28.03
CA GLY A 597 2.80 6.43 27.70
C GLY A 597 3.52 5.79 26.51
N GLY A 598 4.69 6.32 26.15
CA GLY A 598 5.41 5.96 24.93
C GLY A 598 4.98 6.75 23.69
N SER A 599 4.03 7.68 23.78
CA SER A 599 3.53 8.47 22.65
C SER A 599 4.49 9.60 22.26
N ARG A 600 4.65 9.88 20.95
CA ARG A 600 5.51 10.94 20.39
C ARG A 600 4.80 11.73 19.30
N ILE A 601 4.83 13.05 19.41
CA ILE A 601 4.47 13.99 18.34
C ILE A 601 5.75 14.46 17.65
N SER A 602 5.75 14.46 16.32
CA SER A 602 6.87 14.87 15.49
C SER A 602 6.42 15.93 14.49
N LEU A 603 7.05 17.10 14.52
CA LEU A 603 6.74 18.22 13.63
C LEU A 603 7.85 18.33 12.59
N THR A 604 7.55 18.10 11.32
CA THR A 604 8.52 18.16 10.22
C THR A 604 8.32 19.44 9.44
N PHE A 605 9.00 20.51 9.86
CA PHE A 605 8.93 21.82 9.23
C PHE A 605 9.81 21.87 7.98
N ARG A 606 9.32 22.59 6.96
CA ARG A 606 10.00 22.81 5.68
C ARG A 606 9.80 24.27 5.24
N HIS A 607 10.78 24.82 4.52
CA HIS A 607 10.58 26.06 3.78
C HIS A 607 10.13 25.69 2.37
N ILE A 608 8.88 25.96 2.04
CA ILE A 608 8.25 25.61 0.77
C ILE A 608 8.20 26.83 -0.15
N GLY A 609 8.70 26.64 -1.37
CA GLY A 609 8.78 27.67 -2.41
C GLY A 609 7.75 27.50 -3.53
N THR A 610 6.83 26.55 -3.40
CA THR A 610 5.73 26.28 -4.35
C THR A 610 4.39 26.57 -3.68
N PHE A 611 3.49 27.25 -4.39
CA PHE A 611 2.25 27.79 -3.85
C PHE A 611 1.05 27.46 -4.73
N LEU A 612 -0.09 27.30 -4.09
CA LEU A 612 -1.42 27.24 -4.71
C LEU A 612 -2.19 28.53 -4.42
N ASP A 613 -3.16 28.85 -5.27
CA ASP A 613 -4.17 29.88 -4.97
C ASP A 613 -5.22 29.38 -3.97
N LYS A 614 -6.15 30.28 -3.62
CA LYS A 614 -7.19 29.99 -2.62
C LYS A 614 -8.10 28.81 -3.04
N ASP A 615 -8.36 28.65 -4.34
CA ASP A 615 -9.29 27.67 -4.91
C ASP A 615 -8.58 26.38 -5.39
N GLU A 616 -7.26 26.27 -5.19
CA GLU A 616 -6.40 25.16 -5.61
C GLU A 616 -6.44 24.86 -7.13
N GLN A 617 -6.76 25.90 -7.93
CA GLN A 617 -6.84 25.84 -9.39
C GLN A 617 -5.54 26.26 -10.07
N MET A 618 -4.71 27.09 -9.41
CA MET A 618 -3.51 27.68 -9.99
C MET A 618 -2.27 27.42 -9.12
N ILE A 619 -1.17 27.01 -9.74
CA ILE A 619 0.10 26.68 -9.08
C ILE A 619 1.27 27.52 -9.62
N TRP A 620 2.16 27.97 -8.73
CA TRP A 620 3.40 28.67 -9.09
C TRP A 620 4.53 28.43 -8.08
N GLY A 621 5.73 28.93 -8.39
CA GLY A 621 6.91 28.91 -7.53
C GLY A 621 8.00 27.94 -7.98
N GLN A 622 8.88 27.55 -7.05
CA GLN A 622 10.10 26.79 -7.34
C GLN A 622 9.81 25.47 -8.09
N GLY A 623 8.88 24.67 -7.58
CA GLY A 623 8.52 23.36 -8.12
C GLY A 623 7.48 23.38 -9.24
N ALA A 624 6.89 24.53 -9.57
CA ALA A 624 5.94 24.72 -10.68
C ALA A 624 6.67 25.10 -11.98
N THR A 625 6.02 25.04 -13.14
CA THR A 625 6.61 25.60 -14.37
C THR A 625 6.54 27.13 -14.38
N GLY A 626 5.45 27.70 -13.85
CA GLY A 626 5.32 29.12 -13.56
C GLY A 626 6.10 29.50 -12.30
N LYS A 627 7.26 30.16 -12.43
CA LYS A 627 8.12 30.48 -11.27
C LYS A 627 7.64 31.67 -10.42
N THR A 628 6.76 32.51 -10.95
CA THR A 628 6.14 33.65 -10.26
C THR A 628 4.62 33.57 -10.35
N ARG A 629 3.91 34.30 -9.48
CA ARG A 629 2.44 34.32 -9.46
C ARG A 629 1.83 34.78 -10.78
N ASP A 630 2.41 35.80 -11.41
CA ASP A 630 1.95 36.33 -12.71
C ASP A 630 2.14 35.32 -13.86
N ALA A 631 2.98 34.30 -13.64
CA ALA A 631 3.23 33.20 -14.55
C ALA A 631 2.56 31.88 -14.12
N ALA A 632 1.67 31.91 -13.11
CA ALA A 632 1.00 30.73 -12.56
C ALA A 632 0.27 29.91 -13.64
N ARG A 633 0.19 28.60 -13.43
CA ARG A 633 -0.42 27.65 -14.37
C ARG A 633 -1.63 26.95 -13.76
N PRO A 634 -2.64 26.56 -14.57
CA PRO A 634 -3.69 25.66 -14.12
C PRO A 634 -3.10 24.36 -13.58
N VAL A 635 -3.63 23.92 -12.44
CA VAL A 635 -3.28 22.66 -11.78
C VAL A 635 -3.66 21.47 -12.65
N ILE A 636 -2.78 20.49 -12.75
CA ILE A 636 -3.03 19.22 -13.42
C ILE A 636 -3.32 18.13 -12.38
N ASN A 637 -4.47 17.47 -12.50
CA ASN A 637 -4.90 16.38 -11.62
C ASN A 637 -5.07 15.07 -12.41
N GLY A 638 -4.83 13.93 -11.75
CA GLY A 638 -4.92 12.60 -12.34
C GLY A 638 -3.70 12.16 -13.17
N GLN A 639 -3.83 11.04 -13.86
CA GLN A 639 -2.75 10.46 -14.67
C GLN A 639 -2.51 11.29 -15.95
N SER A 640 -1.39 12.01 -15.99
CA SER A 640 -0.98 12.82 -17.14
C SER A 640 0.48 12.55 -17.54
N PRO A 641 0.91 12.89 -18.78
CA PRO A 641 2.30 12.81 -19.18
C PRO A 641 3.26 13.68 -18.34
N GLN A 642 2.75 14.72 -17.67
CA GLN A 642 3.52 15.51 -16.71
C GLN A 642 3.66 14.76 -15.37
N ALA A 643 2.59 14.11 -14.89
CA ALA A 643 2.60 13.29 -13.67
C ALA A 643 3.54 12.08 -13.79
N ILE A 644 3.53 11.38 -14.93
CA ILE A 644 4.46 10.27 -15.20
C ILE A 644 5.93 10.73 -15.15
N LYS A 645 6.23 11.93 -15.67
CA LYS A 645 7.58 12.53 -15.58
C LYS A 645 7.93 12.93 -14.14
N MET A 646 6.96 13.43 -13.37
CA MET A 646 7.14 13.79 -11.96
C MET A 646 7.43 12.55 -11.10
N LEU A 647 6.70 11.45 -11.31
CA LEU A 647 6.97 10.14 -10.69
C LEU A 647 8.38 9.63 -11.05
N LYS A 648 8.82 9.76 -12.30
CA LYS A 648 10.18 9.37 -12.71
C LYS A 648 11.26 10.23 -12.04
N ALA A 649 11.04 11.53 -11.87
CA ALA A 649 11.94 12.41 -11.12
C ALA A 649 11.98 12.03 -9.62
N PHE A 650 10.82 11.77 -9.00
CA PHE A 650 10.73 11.27 -7.63
C PHE A 650 11.45 9.92 -7.43
N GLY A 651 11.39 9.02 -8.41
CA GLY A 651 12.12 7.75 -8.39
C GLY A 651 13.63 7.94 -8.51
N ALA A 652 14.09 8.82 -9.42
CA ALA A 652 15.52 9.15 -9.56
C ALA A 652 16.10 9.74 -8.27
N GLU A 653 15.39 10.65 -7.61
CA GLU A 653 15.80 11.24 -6.32
C GLU A 653 15.87 10.21 -5.19
N ASN A 654 15.02 9.19 -5.18
CA ASN A 654 15.07 8.13 -4.15
C ASN A 654 16.23 7.15 -4.38
N ASN A 655 16.54 6.84 -5.64
CA ASN A 655 17.47 5.78 -5.99
C ASN A 655 18.92 6.28 -6.17
N SER A 656 19.11 7.48 -6.71
CA SER A 656 20.45 8.07 -6.89
C SER A 656 21.01 8.67 -5.60
N SER A 657 22.32 8.59 -5.45
CA SER A 657 23.12 9.28 -4.44
C SER A 657 23.65 10.63 -4.91
N VAL A 658 23.59 10.93 -6.21
CA VAL A 658 24.01 12.21 -6.83
C VAL A 658 22.88 12.73 -7.73
N PHE A 659 21.85 13.28 -7.10
CA PHE A 659 20.65 13.75 -7.80
C PHE A 659 20.82 15.16 -8.38
N ASP A 660 20.79 15.28 -9.71
CA ASP A 660 20.77 16.58 -10.40
C ASP A 660 19.37 17.22 -10.35
N TRP A 661 19.19 18.09 -9.35
CA TRP A 661 17.94 18.83 -9.15
C TRP A 661 17.53 19.67 -10.37
N GLU A 662 18.45 20.28 -11.13
CA GLU A 662 18.08 21.16 -12.25
C GLU A 662 17.63 20.36 -13.48
N THR A 663 18.28 19.23 -13.76
CA THR A 663 17.85 18.34 -14.85
C THR A 663 16.48 17.71 -14.58
N TYR A 664 16.20 17.30 -13.33
CA TYR A 664 14.95 16.62 -12.98
C TYR A 664 13.80 17.57 -12.55
N TYR A 665 14.07 18.59 -11.73
CA TYR A 665 13.05 19.52 -11.17
C TYR A 665 13.16 20.96 -11.67
N GLY A 666 14.26 21.39 -12.30
CA GLY A 666 14.47 22.78 -12.74
C GLY A 666 13.32 23.37 -13.56
N LYS A 667 12.80 22.61 -14.51
CA LYS A 667 11.65 22.99 -15.35
C LYS A 667 10.33 23.07 -14.57
N GLY A 668 10.21 22.37 -13.45
CA GLY A 668 9.01 22.28 -12.62
C GLY A 668 7.88 21.43 -13.22
N PHE A 669 6.83 21.26 -12.42
CA PHE A 669 5.66 20.44 -12.68
C PHE A 669 4.42 21.14 -12.12
N ASP A 670 3.33 21.15 -12.86
CA ASP A 670 2.06 21.81 -12.48
C ASP A 670 1.04 20.81 -11.94
N VAL A 671 1.47 19.56 -11.70
CA VAL A 671 0.65 18.49 -11.13
C VAL A 671 0.45 18.69 -9.63
N LEU A 672 -0.78 18.53 -9.14
CA LEU A 672 -1.11 18.51 -7.72
C LEU A 672 -1.47 17.09 -7.25
N HIS A 673 -2.66 16.60 -7.57
CA HIS A 673 -3.12 15.29 -7.12
C HIS A 673 -2.90 14.19 -8.15
N MET A 674 -2.12 13.18 -7.80
CA MET A 674 -2.00 11.93 -8.57
C MET A 674 -3.14 10.95 -8.22
N LYS A 675 -4.40 11.43 -8.26
CA LYS A 675 -5.56 10.70 -7.70
C LYS A 675 -5.69 9.26 -8.21
N THR A 676 -5.92 8.35 -7.25
CA THR A 676 -6.27 6.95 -7.49
C THR A 676 -7.56 6.85 -8.30
N SER A 677 -7.59 5.99 -9.32
CA SER A 677 -8.81 5.71 -10.08
C SER A 677 -9.85 4.95 -9.23
N PRO A 678 -11.17 5.13 -9.47
CA PRO A 678 -12.23 4.29 -8.90
C PRO A 678 -11.92 2.79 -9.08
N ARG A 679 -12.35 1.94 -8.15
CA ARG A 679 -12.05 0.50 -8.17
C ARG A 679 -13.24 -0.31 -8.67
N PHE A 680 -12.99 -1.17 -9.66
CA PHE A 680 -13.98 -2.09 -10.21
C PHE A 680 -13.59 -3.54 -9.95
N PHE A 681 -14.45 -4.27 -9.28
CA PHE A 681 -14.28 -5.68 -8.93
C PHE A 681 -15.12 -6.52 -9.91
N ALA A 682 -14.44 -7.07 -10.91
CA ALA A 682 -15.03 -7.94 -11.92
C ALA A 682 -15.44 -9.30 -11.32
N SER A 683 -16.49 -9.91 -11.86
CA SER A 683 -16.92 -11.28 -11.51
C SER A 683 -16.64 -12.29 -12.61
N ALA A 684 -17.03 -13.54 -12.41
CA ALA A 684 -16.95 -14.59 -13.43
C ALA A 684 -17.89 -14.35 -14.62
N ASP A 685 -18.93 -13.51 -14.50
CA ASP A 685 -19.86 -13.24 -15.58
C ASP A 685 -19.34 -12.11 -16.50
N MET A 686 -18.75 -12.52 -17.62
CA MET A 686 -18.27 -11.60 -18.65
C MET A 686 -19.37 -10.69 -19.22
N VAL A 687 -20.64 -11.11 -19.22
CA VAL A 687 -21.76 -10.28 -19.67
C VAL A 687 -22.08 -9.20 -18.63
N ALA A 688 -21.99 -9.51 -17.34
CA ALA A 688 -22.10 -8.52 -16.25
C ALA A 688 -20.95 -7.51 -16.28
N ASN A 689 -19.72 -7.98 -16.45
CA ASN A 689 -18.54 -7.12 -16.57
C ASN A 689 -18.65 -6.18 -17.78
N MET A 690 -18.99 -6.70 -18.96
CA MET A 690 -19.08 -5.91 -20.20
C MET A 690 -20.17 -4.85 -20.16
N ARG A 691 -21.29 -5.05 -19.44
CA ARG A 691 -22.31 -4.01 -19.22
C ARG A 691 -21.67 -2.75 -18.62
N VAL A 692 -20.94 -2.92 -17.53
CA VAL A 692 -20.31 -1.80 -16.81
C VAL A 692 -19.11 -1.26 -17.58
N TRP A 693 -18.28 -2.11 -18.19
CA TRP A 693 -17.11 -1.65 -18.96
C TRP A 693 -17.46 -0.78 -20.16
N LEU A 694 -18.53 -1.10 -20.90
CA LEU A 694 -18.98 -0.28 -22.04
C LEU A 694 -19.45 1.10 -21.57
N MET A 695 -20.18 1.16 -20.46
CA MET A 695 -20.65 2.42 -19.89
C MET A 695 -19.50 3.28 -19.36
N LEU A 696 -18.57 2.70 -18.59
CA LEU A 696 -17.36 3.40 -18.14
C LEU A 696 -16.51 3.88 -19.33
N ALA A 697 -16.44 3.12 -20.42
CA ALA A 697 -15.70 3.50 -21.62
C ALA A 697 -16.35 4.64 -22.43
N ASP A 698 -17.67 4.66 -22.61
CA ASP A 698 -18.40 5.74 -23.30
C ASP A 698 -18.41 7.03 -22.45
N LEU A 699 -18.44 6.90 -21.11
CA LEU A 699 -18.32 8.02 -20.15
C LEU A 699 -16.87 8.51 -19.93
N GLY A 700 -15.86 7.82 -20.47
CA GLY A 700 -14.45 8.17 -20.32
C GLY A 700 -13.83 7.88 -18.94
N VAL A 701 -14.53 7.16 -18.06
CA VAL A 701 -14.11 6.88 -16.68
C VAL A 701 -13.09 5.74 -16.66
N ASN A 702 -11.84 6.06 -16.32
CA ASN A 702 -10.79 5.06 -16.12
C ASN A 702 -10.83 4.53 -14.68
N PHE A 703 -10.71 3.21 -14.51
CA PHE A 703 -10.82 2.50 -13.23
C PHE A 703 -9.64 1.56 -12.99
N ALA A 704 -9.33 1.28 -11.73
CA ALA A 704 -8.41 0.23 -11.30
C ALA A 704 -9.15 -1.09 -11.04
N LYS A 705 -8.55 -2.25 -11.33
CA LYS A 705 -9.15 -3.55 -10.99
C LYS A 705 -9.04 -3.81 -9.49
N GLY A 706 -10.17 -4.03 -8.83
CA GLY A 706 -10.23 -4.43 -7.42
C GLY A 706 -10.11 -5.94 -7.25
N SER A 707 -9.35 -6.37 -6.25
CA SER A 707 -9.26 -7.76 -5.78
C SER A 707 -10.19 -7.97 -4.58
N ILE A 708 -11.18 -8.86 -4.70
CA ILE A 708 -11.99 -9.27 -3.54
C ILE A 708 -11.16 -10.26 -2.72
N ALA A 709 -10.56 -9.79 -1.62
CA ALA A 709 -10.19 -10.67 -0.53
C ALA A 709 -11.47 -11.13 0.19
N PRO A 710 -11.62 -12.41 0.57
CA PRO A 710 -12.73 -12.86 1.41
C PRO A 710 -12.59 -12.25 2.81
N SER A 711 -13.36 -11.22 3.10
CA SER A 711 -13.34 -10.49 4.38
C SER A 711 -14.23 -11.16 5.43
N ASP A 712 -13.65 -11.56 6.57
CA ASP A 712 -14.40 -12.14 7.70
C ASP A 712 -15.36 -11.14 8.40
N ASP A 713 -15.28 -9.84 8.10
CA ASP A 713 -16.10 -8.78 8.72
C ASP A 713 -17.47 -8.57 8.06
N VAL A 714 -18.30 -9.61 8.05
CA VAL A 714 -19.77 -9.46 7.98
C VAL A 714 -20.41 -10.17 9.17
N LYS A 715 -20.70 -9.42 10.23
CA LYS A 715 -21.50 -9.94 11.36
C LYS A 715 -22.88 -10.32 10.87
N ALA A 716 -23.25 -11.59 11.09
CA ALA A 716 -24.46 -12.17 10.54
C ALA A 716 -25.74 -11.40 10.94
N VAL A 717 -26.42 -10.86 9.94
CA VAL A 717 -27.86 -10.62 9.99
C VAL A 717 -28.51 -11.79 9.24
N ASN A 718 -28.98 -12.79 9.98
CA ASN A 718 -29.67 -13.93 9.40
C ASN A 718 -31.04 -13.50 8.87
N ASP A 719 -31.23 -13.55 7.55
CA ASP A 719 -32.27 -14.37 6.91
C ASP A 719 -32.22 -14.20 5.38
N GLY A 720 -31.58 -15.15 4.70
CA GLY A 720 -31.48 -15.21 3.24
C GLY A 720 -30.49 -16.29 2.77
N PRO A 721 -30.64 -16.82 1.55
CA PRO A 721 -29.62 -17.70 0.97
C PRO A 721 -28.33 -16.91 0.74
N ALA A 722 -27.17 -17.52 1.02
CA ALA A 722 -25.88 -16.89 0.84
C ALA A 722 -25.70 -16.43 -0.63
N ALA A 723 -25.49 -15.13 -0.83
CA ALA A 723 -25.44 -14.53 -2.16
C ALA A 723 -24.01 -14.52 -2.71
N ASP A 724 -23.82 -15.07 -3.90
CA ASP A 724 -22.59 -14.92 -4.68
C ASP A 724 -22.33 -13.43 -4.96
N PHE A 725 -21.12 -12.92 -4.62
CA PHE A 725 -20.71 -11.55 -4.94
C PHE A 725 -20.57 -11.36 -6.46
N PRO A 726 -21.48 -10.66 -7.16
CA PRO A 726 -21.62 -10.86 -8.60
C PRO A 726 -20.99 -9.78 -9.46
N ILE A 727 -20.47 -8.68 -8.85
CA ILE A 727 -19.73 -7.51 -9.42
C ILE A 727 -19.81 -6.33 -8.42
N ARG A 728 -18.78 -5.49 -8.31
CA ARG A 728 -18.78 -4.27 -7.45
C ARG A 728 -18.04 -3.09 -8.09
N PHE A 729 -18.51 -1.87 -7.82
CA PHE A 729 -17.80 -0.61 -8.06
C PHE A 729 -17.60 0.12 -6.72
N VAL A 730 -16.46 0.80 -6.56
CA VAL A 730 -16.13 1.67 -5.42
C VAL A 730 -15.54 2.95 -5.98
N ASP A 731 -16.17 4.09 -5.71
CA ASP A 731 -15.74 5.37 -6.25
C ASP A 731 -14.56 6.01 -5.47
N ASN A 732 -14.01 7.11 -5.98
CA ASN A 732 -12.89 7.87 -5.39
C ASN A 732 -13.34 9.21 -4.75
N ASP A 733 -14.60 9.25 -4.33
CA ASP A 733 -15.16 10.25 -3.40
C ASP A 733 -14.63 10.04 -1.97
N GLU A 734 -14.83 11.04 -1.12
CA GLU A 734 -14.41 11.04 0.30
C GLU A 734 -15.04 9.90 1.11
N GLY A 735 -16.21 9.39 0.70
CA GLY A 735 -16.91 8.29 1.35
C GLY A 735 -16.58 6.88 0.83
N GLN A 736 -15.79 6.75 -0.25
CA GLN A 736 -15.58 5.48 -0.97
C GLN A 736 -16.90 4.77 -1.32
N SER A 737 -17.79 5.52 -1.97
CA SER A 737 -19.14 5.12 -2.36
C SER A 737 -19.15 3.77 -3.07
N THR A 738 -19.67 2.75 -2.39
CA THR A 738 -19.62 1.35 -2.82
C THR A 738 -20.98 0.89 -3.38
N VAL A 739 -20.96 0.29 -4.57
CA VAL A 739 -22.16 -0.17 -5.29
C VAL A 739 -21.97 -1.62 -5.75
N ASP A 740 -22.85 -2.51 -5.28
CA ASP A 740 -22.85 -3.94 -5.61
C ASP A 740 -23.93 -4.27 -6.67
N GLY A 741 -23.58 -5.08 -7.67
CA GLY A 741 -24.48 -5.55 -8.74
C GLY A 741 -24.46 -4.71 -10.02
N ASP A 742 -24.49 -5.35 -11.20
CA ASP A 742 -24.26 -4.72 -12.50
C ASP A 742 -25.33 -3.67 -12.82
N VAL A 743 -26.59 -3.98 -12.55
CA VAL A 743 -27.71 -3.05 -12.75
C VAL A 743 -27.63 -1.84 -11.82
N ALA A 744 -27.21 -2.02 -10.56
CA ALA A 744 -27.06 -0.92 -9.62
C ALA A 744 -25.89 0.00 -10.02
N ILE A 745 -24.78 -0.58 -10.48
CA ILE A 745 -23.63 0.17 -11.01
C ILE A 745 -24.03 0.95 -12.28
N LEU A 746 -24.77 0.35 -13.21
CA LEU A 746 -25.27 1.06 -14.40
C LEU A 746 -26.15 2.27 -14.04
N LEU A 747 -27.01 2.15 -13.03
CA LEU A 747 -27.87 3.25 -12.56
C LEU A 747 -27.05 4.32 -11.83
N TYR A 748 -26.12 3.94 -10.96
CA TYR A 748 -25.22 4.89 -10.28
C TYR A 748 -24.37 5.68 -11.29
N LEU A 749 -23.78 5.01 -12.29
CA LEU A 749 -23.03 5.67 -13.36
C LEU A 749 -23.92 6.55 -14.24
N ASN A 750 -25.20 6.20 -14.45
CA ASN A 750 -26.15 7.05 -15.16
C ASN A 750 -26.37 8.38 -14.41
N ASP A 751 -26.53 8.32 -13.09
CA ASP A 751 -26.99 9.46 -12.30
C ASP A 751 -25.84 10.34 -11.77
N ILE A 752 -24.64 9.78 -11.58
CA ILE A 752 -23.44 10.50 -11.10
C ILE A 752 -22.52 10.94 -12.24
N TYR A 753 -22.34 10.11 -13.28
CA TYR A 753 -21.41 10.38 -14.38
C TYR A 753 -22.11 10.71 -15.71
N GLY A 754 -23.41 10.49 -15.83
CA GLY A 754 -24.18 10.84 -17.02
C GLY A 754 -24.11 12.34 -17.30
N GLN A 755 -23.74 12.71 -18.52
CA GLN A 755 -23.65 14.13 -18.88
C GLN A 755 -25.02 14.81 -18.77
N ALA A 756 -25.03 16.02 -18.22
CA ALA A 756 -26.24 16.83 -18.02
C ALA A 756 -27.02 17.19 -19.31
N SER A 757 -26.53 16.77 -20.49
CA SER A 757 -27.27 16.80 -21.75
C SER A 757 -28.61 16.05 -21.70
N ASP A 758 -28.72 14.95 -20.94
CA ASP A 758 -29.99 14.21 -20.85
C ASP A 758 -31.08 15.03 -20.10
N ALA A 759 -30.71 16.06 -19.32
CA ALA A 759 -31.66 17.00 -18.74
C ALA A 759 -32.43 17.84 -19.79
N GLN A 760 -31.88 17.99 -21.01
CA GLN A 760 -32.59 18.58 -22.15
C GLN A 760 -33.52 17.56 -22.86
N ALA A 761 -33.24 16.26 -22.70
CA ALA A 761 -33.96 15.15 -23.32
C ALA A 761 -35.18 14.65 -22.52
N ILE A 762 -35.26 14.96 -21.22
CA ILE A 762 -36.45 14.70 -20.38
C ILE A 762 -37.59 15.66 -20.78
N LYS A 763 -38.28 15.35 -21.89
CA LYS A 763 -39.47 16.05 -22.38
C LYS A 763 -40.69 15.16 -22.61
N ASN A 764 -40.53 13.83 -22.54
CA ASN A 764 -41.60 12.89 -22.84
C ASN A 764 -41.55 11.66 -21.93
N THR A 765 -42.53 11.52 -21.03
CA THR A 765 -42.63 10.40 -20.09
C THR A 765 -42.74 9.04 -20.79
N SER A 766 -43.29 9.01 -22.01
CA SER A 766 -43.43 7.79 -22.80
C SER A 766 -42.08 7.17 -23.16
N ASP A 767 -41.08 7.99 -23.52
CA ASP A 767 -39.76 7.51 -23.92
C ASP A 767 -38.96 6.96 -22.74
N VAL A 768 -39.11 7.59 -21.57
CA VAL A 768 -38.52 7.11 -20.30
C VAL A 768 -39.15 5.76 -19.89
N ALA A 769 -40.48 5.66 -19.96
CA ALA A 769 -41.19 4.41 -19.69
C ALA A 769 -40.78 3.28 -20.66
N ALA A 770 -40.59 3.60 -21.94
CA ALA A 770 -40.08 2.66 -22.94
C ALA A 770 -38.62 2.25 -22.66
N ARG A 771 -37.74 3.19 -22.31
CA ARG A 771 -36.32 2.94 -21.95
C ARG A 771 -36.21 1.94 -20.79
N TYR A 772 -36.91 2.18 -19.68
CA TYR A 772 -36.90 1.25 -18.53
C TYR A 772 -37.61 -0.08 -18.80
N SER A 773 -38.73 -0.09 -19.54
CA SER A 773 -39.40 -1.35 -19.92
C SER A 773 -38.50 -2.23 -20.79
N ARG A 774 -37.73 -1.63 -21.71
CA ARG A 774 -36.74 -2.32 -22.56
C ARG A 774 -35.51 -2.75 -21.74
N LEU A 775 -35.06 -1.98 -20.74
CA LEU A 775 -33.99 -2.40 -19.81
C LEU A 775 -34.36 -3.68 -19.04
N GLN A 776 -35.55 -3.74 -18.43
CA GLN A 776 -36.03 -4.94 -17.73
C GLN A 776 -36.10 -6.17 -18.66
N ARG A 777 -36.44 -5.94 -19.94
CA ARG A 777 -36.45 -6.99 -20.96
C ARG A 777 -35.04 -7.41 -21.39
N ALA A 778 -34.07 -6.50 -21.41
CA ALA A 778 -32.66 -6.81 -21.68
C ALA A 778 -32.01 -7.67 -20.57
N LEU A 779 -32.43 -7.45 -19.32
CA LEU A 779 -32.07 -8.32 -18.18
C LEU A 779 -32.73 -9.70 -18.30
N THR A 780 -33.95 -9.77 -18.86
CA THR A 780 -34.64 -11.03 -19.16
C THR A 780 -33.93 -11.81 -20.27
N LEU A 781 -33.49 -11.14 -21.35
CA LEU A 781 -32.66 -11.71 -22.42
C LEU A 781 -31.33 -12.26 -21.84
N GLY A 782 -30.63 -11.48 -21.02
CA GLY A 782 -29.42 -11.94 -20.32
C GLY A 782 -29.68 -13.16 -19.42
N SER A 783 -30.81 -13.20 -18.73
CA SER A 783 -31.22 -14.33 -17.89
C SER A 783 -31.63 -15.56 -18.70
N LEU A 784 -32.13 -15.42 -19.94
CA LEU A 784 -32.32 -16.53 -20.87
C LEU A 784 -30.96 -17.05 -21.37
N TRP A 785 -30.01 -16.16 -21.68
CA TRP A 785 -28.66 -16.52 -22.11
C TRP A 785 -27.90 -17.34 -21.04
N LYS A 786 -27.85 -16.88 -19.78
CA LYS A 786 -27.20 -17.64 -18.69
C LYS A 786 -27.76 -19.07 -18.54
N ARG A 787 -29.06 -19.26 -18.80
CA ARG A 787 -29.74 -20.57 -18.74
C ARG A 787 -29.52 -21.47 -19.96
N GLN A 788 -28.84 -21.03 -21.02
CA GLN A 788 -28.50 -21.89 -22.15
C GLN A 788 -27.34 -22.87 -21.84
N GLY A 789 -26.56 -22.62 -20.78
CA GLY A 789 -25.42 -23.46 -20.41
C GLY A 789 -24.38 -23.53 -21.53
N GLU A 790 -23.85 -24.72 -21.81
CA GLU A 790 -22.76 -24.91 -22.79
C GLU A 790 -23.21 -25.01 -24.25
N SER A 791 -24.52 -25.13 -24.54
CA SER A 791 -25.03 -25.31 -25.90
C SER A 791 -24.59 -24.20 -26.87
N THR A 792 -24.07 -24.62 -28.03
CA THR A 792 -23.76 -23.77 -29.19
C THR A 792 -24.98 -23.51 -30.08
N GLN A 793 -26.11 -24.21 -29.87
CA GLN A 793 -27.36 -23.96 -30.58
C GLN A 793 -28.31 -23.10 -29.74
N LEU A 794 -28.88 -22.06 -30.37
CA LEU A 794 -29.86 -21.16 -29.76
C LEU A 794 -31.17 -21.89 -29.45
N THR A 795 -31.56 -21.87 -28.18
CA THR A 795 -32.86 -22.41 -27.73
C THR A 795 -34.04 -21.62 -28.35
N GLU A 796 -35.18 -22.27 -28.56
CA GLU A 796 -36.39 -21.62 -29.12
C GLU A 796 -36.81 -20.37 -28.33
N LYS A 797 -36.71 -20.42 -27.00
CA LYS A 797 -37.01 -19.29 -26.11
C LYS A 797 -36.07 -18.10 -26.33
N LEU A 798 -34.80 -18.36 -26.63
CA LEU A 798 -33.83 -17.31 -26.95
C LEU A 798 -34.04 -16.77 -28.37
N ARG A 799 -34.33 -17.64 -29.36
CA ARG A 799 -34.68 -17.21 -30.73
C ARG A 799 -35.92 -16.30 -30.74
N PHE A 800 -36.96 -16.68 -30.00
CA PHE A 800 -38.18 -15.89 -29.87
C PHE A 800 -37.93 -14.51 -29.25
N GLU A 801 -37.08 -14.43 -28.22
CA GLU A 801 -36.72 -13.16 -27.61
C GLU A 801 -35.83 -12.30 -28.54
N LEU A 802 -34.87 -12.90 -29.26
CA LEU A 802 -34.04 -12.20 -30.25
C LEU A 802 -34.87 -11.62 -31.41
N ALA A 803 -35.91 -12.33 -31.88
CA ALA A 803 -36.83 -11.82 -32.88
C ALA A 803 -37.61 -10.57 -32.41
N ILE A 804 -37.90 -10.47 -31.12
CA ILE A 804 -38.56 -9.28 -30.53
C ILE A 804 -37.57 -8.12 -30.39
N TRP A 805 -36.29 -8.40 -30.13
CA TRP A 805 -35.23 -7.39 -30.16
C TRP A 805 -34.95 -6.85 -31.57
N ASP A 806 -35.03 -7.67 -32.62
CA ASP A 806 -34.98 -7.19 -34.01
C ASP A 806 -36.11 -6.19 -34.32
N GLY A 807 -37.33 -6.49 -33.85
CA GLY A 807 -38.48 -5.57 -33.93
C GLY A 807 -38.25 -4.26 -33.17
N TYR A 808 -37.79 -4.31 -31.90
CA TYR A 808 -37.50 -3.10 -31.13
C TYR A 808 -36.39 -2.23 -31.73
N VAL A 809 -35.39 -2.83 -32.39
CA VAL A 809 -34.35 -2.09 -33.12
C VAL A 809 -34.93 -1.42 -34.36
N ALA A 810 -35.82 -2.08 -35.09
CA ALA A 810 -36.50 -1.51 -36.26
C ALA A 810 -37.49 -0.38 -35.92
N GLU A 811 -38.18 -0.46 -34.77
CA GLU A 811 -39.15 0.54 -34.30
C GLU A 811 -38.53 1.84 -33.76
N ALA A 812 -37.27 1.79 -33.30
CA ALA A 812 -36.73 2.81 -32.39
C ALA A 812 -35.70 3.72 -33.07
N GLU A 813 -36.14 4.91 -33.49
CA GLU A 813 -35.25 5.97 -34.02
C GLU A 813 -34.09 6.29 -33.07
N TRP A 814 -34.30 6.27 -31.75
CA TRP A 814 -33.22 6.48 -30.78
C TRP A 814 -32.24 5.30 -30.69
N MET A 815 -32.69 4.06 -30.89
CA MET A 815 -31.79 2.90 -30.91
C MET A 815 -31.05 2.78 -32.25
N SER A 816 -31.57 3.36 -33.33
CA SER A 816 -30.99 3.32 -34.69
C SER A 816 -30.14 4.56 -35.06
N ASN A 817 -30.43 5.75 -34.52
CA ASN A 817 -29.77 7.03 -34.91
C ASN A 817 -29.19 7.87 -33.75
N ALA A 818 -29.22 7.47 -32.48
CA ALA A 818 -28.65 8.28 -31.40
C ALA A 818 -27.12 8.39 -31.45
N SER A 819 -26.60 9.57 -31.09
CA SER A 819 -25.16 9.85 -30.96
C SER A 819 -24.53 9.22 -29.70
N ALA A 820 -25.31 9.06 -28.63
CA ALA A 820 -24.92 8.43 -27.38
C ALA A 820 -25.64 7.09 -27.18
N LEU A 821 -25.03 6.15 -26.45
CA LEU A 821 -25.66 4.89 -26.05
C LEU A 821 -26.52 5.09 -24.80
N SER A 822 -27.62 4.35 -24.69
CA SER A 822 -28.48 4.34 -23.50
C SER A 822 -28.13 3.18 -22.55
N ILE A 823 -28.68 3.23 -21.33
CA ILE A 823 -28.65 2.10 -20.38
C ILE A 823 -29.20 0.78 -20.95
N VAL A 824 -30.08 0.84 -21.96
CA VAL A 824 -30.60 -0.36 -22.66
C VAL A 824 -29.52 -0.96 -23.56
N ASP A 825 -28.72 -0.15 -24.24
CA ASP A 825 -27.68 -0.62 -25.16
C ASP A 825 -26.56 -1.34 -24.41
N TYR A 826 -26.11 -0.78 -23.28
CA TYR A 826 -25.18 -1.44 -22.36
C TYR A 826 -25.75 -2.76 -21.83
N ALA A 827 -27.08 -2.88 -21.69
CA ALA A 827 -27.75 -4.08 -21.19
C ALA A 827 -28.03 -5.16 -22.26
N VAL A 828 -28.14 -4.79 -23.55
CA VAL A 828 -28.44 -5.72 -24.65
C VAL A 828 -27.17 -6.20 -25.33
N TRP A 829 -26.29 -5.28 -25.72
CA TRP A 829 -25.19 -5.58 -26.65
C TRP A 829 -24.19 -6.62 -26.12
N PRO A 830 -23.80 -6.65 -24.82
CA PRO A 830 -22.98 -7.73 -24.26
C PRO A 830 -23.57 -9.13 -24.41
N VAL A 831 -24.91 -9.26 -24.44
CA VAL A 831 -25.57 -10.55 -24.66
C VAL A 831 -25.46 -10.97 -26.12
N LEU A 832 -25.63 -10.03 -27.06
CA LEU A 832 -25.43 -10.27 -28.50
C LEU A 832 -23.97 -10.64 -28.82
N TYR A 833 -23.01 -9.97 -28.17
CA TYR A 833 -21.59 -10.31 -28.26
C TYR A 833 -21.31 -11.73 -27.77
N ALA A 834 -21.85 -12.13 -26.60
CA ALA A 834 -21.68 -13.48 -26.07
C ALA A 834 -22.34 -14.55 -26.96
N VAL A 835 -23.53 -14.26 -27.52
CA VAL A 835 -24.21 -15.10 -28.52
C VAL A 835 -23.32 -15.32 -29.75
N LEU A 836 -22.81 -14.27 -30.37
CA LEU A 836 -21.97 -14.39 -31.56
C LEU A 836 -20.61 -15.05 -31.28
N LYS A 837 -20.01 -14.82 -30.11
CA LYS A 837 -18.75 -15.45 -29.70
C LYS A 837 -18.88 -16.97 -29.49
N LYS A 838 -20.04 -17.45 -29.05
CA LYS A 838 -20.29 -18.87 -28.73
C LYS A 838 -20.97 -19.66 -29.84
N CYS A 839 -21.98 -19.07 -30.48
CA CYS A 839 -22.80 -19.71 -31.50
C CYS A 839 -22.33 -19.38 -32.94
N GLY A 840 -21.25 -18.60 -33.09
CA GLY A 840 -20.66 -18.24 -34.38
C GLY A 840 -21.31 -17.02 -35.06
N ARG A 841 -20.59 -16.43 -36.01
CA ARG A 841 -20.94 -15.14 -36.65
C ARG A 841 -22.28 -15.14 -37.40
N GLU A 842 -22.72 -16.30 -37.88
CA GLU A 842 -23.99 -16.46 -38.62
C GLU A 842 -25.22 -16.53 -37.69
N SER A 843 -25.04 -16.68 -36.37
CA SER A 843 -26.16 -16.87 -35.43
C SER A 843 -27.10 -15.66 -35.26
N LEU A 844 -26.79 -14.49 -35.83
CA LEU A 844 -27.72 -13.36 -35.92
C LEU A 844 -28.14 -13.04 -37.37
N ALA A 845 -27.73 -13.83 -38.38
CA ALA A 845 -28.09 -13.57 -39.78
C ALA A 845 -29.60 -13.71 -40.08
N GLU A 846 -30.34 -14.38 -39.18
CA GLU A 846 -31.81 -14.48 -39.17
C GLU A 846 -32.48 -13.11 -38.89
N TRP A 847 -31.78 -12.19 -38.20
CA TRP A 847 -32.30 -10.91 -37.68
C TRP A 847 -31.49 -9.73 -38.21
N LYS A 848 -31.93 -9.17 -39.35
CA LYS A 848 -31.18 -8.16 -40.11
C LYS A 848 -30.93 -6.88 -39.31
N ASN A 849 -31.96 -6.36 -38.64
CA ASN A 849 -31.88 -5.10 -37.89
C ASN A 849 -30.98 -5.27 -36.67
N LEU A 850 -31.13 -6.39 -35.95
CA LEU A 850 -30.33 -6.73 -34.78
C LEU A 850 -28.85 -6.96 -35.12
N HIS A 851 -28.56 -7.58 -36.27
CA HIS A 851 -27.20 -7.78 -36.77
C HIS A 851 -26.53 -6.46 -37.21
N GLU A 852 -27.28 -5.54 -37.82
CA GLU A 852 -26.82 -4.19 -38.16
C GLU A 852 -26.56 -3.33 -36.92
N TYR A 853 -27.49 -3.32 -35.97
CA TYR A 853 -27.35 -2.69 -34.66
C TYR A 853 -26.08 -3.17 -33.93
N TYR A 854 -25.87 -4.50 -33.88
CA TYR A 854 -24.69 -5.09 -33.27
C TYR A 854 -23.40 -4.54 -33.90
N ARG A 855 -23.33 -4.49 -35.24
CA ARG A 855 -22.16 -4.00 -35.98
C ARG A 855 -21.88 -2.53 -35.69
N ARG A 856 -22.89 -1.67 -35.80
CA ARG A 856 -22.77 -0.23 -35.56
C ARG A 856 -22.32 0.08 -34.13
N VAL A 857 -22.82 -0.66 -33.13
CA VAL A 857 -22.36 -0.51 -31.73
C VAL A 857 -20.94 -1.07 -31.55
N ALA A 858 -20.57 -2.16 -32.24
CA ALA A 858 -19.20 -2.69 -32.26
C ALA A 858 -18.18 -1.72 -32.88
N GLU A 859 -18.62 -0.86 -33.81
CA GLU A 859 -17.77 0.11 -34.50
C GLU A 859 -17.44 1.37 -33.68
N ARG A 860 -18.14 1.63 -32.56
CA ARG A 860 -17.85 2.75 -31.65
C ARG A 860 -16.48 2.59 -30.98
N GLU A 861 -15.81 3.72 -30.72
CA GLU A 861 -14.50 3.77 -30.08
C GLU A 861 -14.51 3.19 -28.65
N SER A 862 -15.54 3.51 -27.86
CA SER A 862 -15.79 2.94 -26.53
C SER A 862 -15.91 1.41 -26.56
N THR A 863 -16.66 0.86 -27.52
CA THR A 863 -16.79 -0.59 -27.70
C THR A 863 -15.49 -1.24 -28.17
N LYS A 864 -14.78 -0.63 -29.12
CA LYS A 864 -13.45 -1.10 -29.60
C LYS A 864 -12.42 -1.15 -28.47
N LYS A 865 -12.39 -0.12 -27.61
CA LYS A 865 -11.55 -0.05 -26.40
C LYS A 865 -11.84 -1.21 -25.44
N VAL A 866 -13.11 -1.56 -25.21
CA VAL A 866 -13.51 -2.70 -24.37
C VAL A 866 -13.21 -4.06 -25.03
N LEU A 867 -13.29 -4.16 -26.36
CA LEU A 867 -12.96 -5.37 -27.12
C LEU A 867 -11.46 -5.59 -27.36
N GLY A 868 -10.59 -4.62 -27.02
CA GLY A 868 -9.16 -4.68 -27.28
C GLY A 868 -8.77 -4.50 -28.76
N GLN A 869 -9.70 -4.09 -29.63
CA GLN A 869 -9.44 -3.85 -31.05
C GLN A 869 -9.04 -2.39 -31.29
N THR A 870 -7.78 -2.07 -31.02
CA THR A 870 -7.16 -0.84 -31.51
C THR A 870 -6.71 -1.03 -32.95
N GLY A 871 -6.95 -0.01 -33.77
CA GLY A 871 -6.28 0.22 -35.06
C GLY A 871 -5.45 1.49 -34.95
#